data_AF-A0A1Q3TU27-F1
#
_entry.id   AF-A0A1Q3TU27-F1
#
_cell.length_a   1.000
_cell.length_b   1.000
_cell.length_c   1.000
_cell.angle_alpha   90.00
_cell.angle_beta   90.00
_cell.angle_gamma   90.00
#
_symmetry.space_group_name_H-M   'P 1'
#
loop_
_entity.id
_entity.type
_entity.pdbx_description
1 polymer ?
#
loop_
_entity_poly.entity_id
_entity_poly.type
_entity_poly.pdbx_seq_one_letter_code
_entity_poly.pdbx_strand_id
1 'polypeptide(L)'
;MPKFVIDQLDYGLSQAYGSQVLAGSAFAFVAPQAQPNDTLQAGLQNFYGIPAAGTRRVLPLLPDGLTFPGFKIKPFKRLFDLVPVLVTDKEIYRAAKDRVRLLVVTPAWLYGSPDHPQPTTANLTIENNGVVLRNPPVQLNSDGLTLVDLGALPQGHYRVYWPGTNENDDTKPAECEFSSVEYVLAPLQATLQGYELAGNQLSCRIKVERFNEPLNEPVQLELWSGPNRLDSNKVKPEMPGIYQTRFKVKPKSQERLEVRVSYQDLVATAVIPNSTRAERQEVLFNPLGSEVKLSLQPGPATREVRGLYLGSGGAVSNTPVTLADPAPDSRVARLRWHSAAQAARLLVLDLGGKVVEDRDLGQLAAGTELEVTVPAPGGFLALGAWFGEKAWEGWSSLVVPSTGQVELKGPSTVRPGQTVEFNIATGSPAAVYLLVRDSRLAGATPRERLAATLKGGFEGAAKWATLGYLSKKVNELADWPDLTPRYRTMAFGGAVPSPVRAMMPMAVPPPAPGSMLAGGPVMDMAAVPDLARGGVMYKGGKAAEMFMDYNAATTGPAQGEGPGQATVREDFADVAYCTVLKTGPDGQARVSFKLPEAITAYRVEAFALGAGGREWAYTSENLEVNQPLWAEFKLPAFVYPGDLAPAVLEVNCNSGKFSLKLLCDGRPVAFKLTGAAQLNADSFQGQRAKVTFEARPGRWRAELRDLVSGEYDVSERTVEALGRFTSLARRFQVLLAGQSLDLAAAGAVQLRVLPSLDTPFKVLCDATTDYSHRCCEQTASKLLAGVAALVAAGKDDLSNAQSKYRDVVLAGVARERKMYLPGRGFMMYPPEESGGNREPNDYWGKLAARHLGDLSYLGGPAFQDLDSDMREALKELQTMGENAMQAYRIPLVPEKIESGRDAFQVILKKGRKQAEALAYARASLQNQGVAFGKGAVLGREEKAYAAATLLAGGVQSDLLTAIKAANDLTKDLNGEGRLYSTVDSAALICLLLGLKGAGIGTDGGNSRLKLDGIEMPLAEALAKSASGEVRHLEVVQGTAMVEITSEIVEDWNSFRDEIPVNVELVRRNRKGSSIRVGDTVDLVVRLREYVPGHLLHVCLPPSLSSLEGGGEVKKFSLDFTGRIELRVPLRATGFTLGQGEHWAVLVRNMFNEEQAGTPGLLLAQVSAD
;
A
#
# COMPACT_ATOMS: atom_id res chain seq x y z
N MET A 1 18.12 -0.79 -28.50
CA MET A 1 16.74 -0.77 -29.02
C MET A 1 16.79 -0.63 -30.53
N PRO A 2 16.05 -1.45 -31.30
CA PRO A 2 15.89 -1.24 -32.74
C PRO A 2 15.12 0.07 -32.98
N LYS A 3 15.58 0.88 -33.94
CA LYS A 3 15.02 2.22 -34.22
C LYS A 3 13.76 2.17 -35.09
N PHE A 4 13.71 1.18 -35.96
CA PHE A 4 12.65 0.92 -36.93
C PHE A 4 12.73 -0.56 -37.36
N VAL A 5 11.66 -1.06 -37.98
CA VAL A 5 11.58 -2.36 -38.64
C VAL A 5 11.49 -2.11 -40.15
N ILE A 6 12.26 -2.85 -40.95
CA ILE A 6 12.21 -2.78 -42.41
C ILE A 6 11.55 -4.05 -42.92
N ASP A 7 10.32 -3.93 -43.41
CA ASP A 7 9.60 -5.03 -44.06
C ASP A 7 9.97 -5.06 -45.53
N GLN A 8 10.49 -6.20 -46.00
CA GLN A 8 10.72 -6.43 -47.42
C GLN A 8 9.40 -6.80 -48.11
N LEU A 9 9.06 -6.06 -49.17
CA LEU A 9 7.89 -6.29 -50.02
C LEU A 9 8.27 -6.97 -51.36
N ASP A 10 9.45 -6.63 -51.90
CA ASP A 10 10.05 -7.23 -53.11
C ASP A 10 11.58 -7.15 -53.04
N TYR A 11 12.28 -8.26 -53.26
CA TYR A 11 13.75 -8.34 -53.11
C TYR A 11 14.54 -7.52 -54.14
N GLY A 12 14.15 -7.55 -55.41
CA GLY A 12 14.88 -6.85 -56.47
C GLY A 12 14.74 -5.33 -56.34
N LEU A 13 13.52 -4.86 -56.06
CA LEU A 13 13.24 -3.45 -55.81
C LEU A 13 13.86 -2.99 -54.49
N SER A 14 13.83 -3.84 -53.46
CA SER A 14 14.50 -3.60 -52.17
C SER A 14 15.99 -3.30 -52.34
N GLN A 15 16.72 -4.14 -53.10
CA GLN A 15 18.15 -3.91 -53.34
C GLN A 15 18.42 -2.67 -54.16
N ALA A 16 17.63 -2.44 -55.21
CA ALA A 16 17.80 -1.29 -56.10
C ALA A 16 17.58 0.04 -55.38
N TYR A 17 16.48 0.16 -54.62
CA TYR A 17 16.08 1.42 -53.98
C TYR A 17 16.61 1.58 -52.55
N GLY A 18 16.80 0.48 -51.84
CA GLY A 18 17.42 0.50 -50.51
C GLY A 18 18.83 1.09 -50.54
N SER A 19 19.55 0.97 -51.66
CA SER A 19 20.88 1.56 -51.88
C SER A 19 20.88 3.09 -52.06
N GLN A 20 19.70 3.72 -52.17
CA GLN A 20 19.51 5.14 -52.48
C GLN A 20 18.87 5.93 -51.32
N VAL A 21 18.38 5.21 -50.31
CA VAL A 21 17.74 5.76 -49.13
C VAL A 21 18.67 5.56 -47.94
N LEU A 22 19.00 6.65 -47.26
CA LEU A 22 19.61 6.59 -45.92
C LEU A 22 18.49 6.66 -44.90
N ALA A 23 18.51 5.79 -43.90
CA ALA A 23 17.51 5.79 -42.83
C ALA A 23 18.13 6.29 -41.52
N GLY A 24 17.55 7.37 -41.02
CA GLY A 24 17.76 7.88 -39.67
C GLY A 24 16.76 7.31 -38.68
N SER A 25 16.72 7.86 -37.46
CA SER A 25 15.70 7.50 -36.47
C SER A 25 14.33 8.06 -36.85
N ALA A 26 14.26 9.36 -37.15
CA ALA A 26 13.04 10.12 -37.41
C ALA A 26 12.83 10.43 -38.90
N PHE A 27 13.86 10.30 -39.74
CA PHE A 27 13.80 10.69 -41.15
C PHE A 27 14.42 9.66 -42.10
N ALA A 28 13.89 9.59 -43.32
CA ALA A 28 14.53 8.96 -44.47
C ALA A 28 15.07 10.03 -45.41
N PHE A 29 16.28 9.83 -45.92
CA PHE A 29 16.97 10.79 -46.77
C PHE A 29 17.15 10.19 -48.16
N VAL A 30 16.65 10.90 -49.17
CA VAL A 30 16.71 10.48 -50.57
C VAL A 30 17.68 11.40 -51.32
N ALA A 31 18.73 10.80 -51.88
CA ALA A 31 19.70 11.52 -52.71
C ALA A 31 19.16 11.73 -54.13
N PRO A 32 19.55 12.80 -54.84
CA PRO A 32 19.16 13.02 -56.22
C PRO A 32 19.79 11.96 -57.14
N GLN A 33 18.95 11.25 -57.89
CA GLN A 33 19.34 10.38 -59.00
C GLN A 33 19.55 11.21 -60.27
N ALA A 34 20.54 10.82 -61.08
CA ALA A 34 20.98 11.52 -62.28
C ALA A 34 20.21 11.14 -63.57
N GLN A 35 19.11 10.39 -63.50
CA GLN A 35 18.34 9.97 -64.69
C GLN A 35 16.81 10.09 -64.46
N PRO A 36 16.05 10.73 -65.37
CA PRO A 36 14.63 11.05 -65.22
C PRO A 36 13.63 9.89 -65.47
N ASN A 37 14.09 8.65 -65.68
CA ASN A 37 13.24 7.49 -66.00
C ASN A 37 13.13 6.46 -64.84
N ASP A 38 13.33 6.89 -63.59
CA ASP A 38 13.45 5.99 -62.45
C ASP A 38 12.09 5.65 -61.79
N THR A 39 11.77 4.36 -61.69
CA THR A 39 10.55 3.80 -61.08
C THR A 39 10.37 4.17 -59.59
N LEU A 40 11.44 4.60 -58.90
CA LEU A 40 11.37 5.19 -57.55
C LEU A 40 10.64 6.54 -57.56
N GLN A 41 10.89 7.37 -58.59
CA GLN A 41 10.26 8.69 -58.70
C GLN A 41 8.77 8.56 -59.01
N ALA A 42 8.41 7.64 -59.91
CA ALA A 42 7.02 7.28 -60.14
C ALA A 42 6.35 6.77 -58.86
N GLY A 43 7.05 5.95 -58.06
CA GLY A 43 6.58 5.53 -56.73
C GLY A 43 6.38 6.69 -55.76
N LEU A 44 7.38 7.55 -55.56
CA LEU A 44 7.29 8.71 -54.65
C LEU A 44 6.23 9.73 -55.08
N GLN A 45 6.07 9.94 -56.39
CA GLN A 45 5.02 10.80 -56.95
C GLN A 45 3.63 10.17 -56.78
N ASN A 46 3.49 8.86 -57.02
CA ASN A 46 2.20 8.15 -56.90
C ASN A 46 1.77 7.94 -55.44
N PHE A 47 2.70 7.69 -54.52
CA PHE A 47 2.38 7.43 -53.11
C PHE A 47 2.35 8.70 -52.24
N TYR A 48 3.14 9.73 -52.57
CA TYR A 48 3.29 10.92 -51.72
C TYR A 48 3.11 12.26 -52.46
N GLY A 49 2.73 12.25 -53.75
CA GLY A 49 2.45 13.48 -54.51
C GLY A 49 3.68 14.36 -54.80
N ILE A 50 4.89 13.81 -54.69
CA ILE A 50 6.14 14.57 -54.79
C ILE A 50 6.53 14.81 -56.27
N PRO A 51 6.74 16.07 -56.73
CA PRO A 51 7.08 16.38 -58.13
C PRO A 51 8.47 15.86 -58.57
N ALA A 52 8.62 15.55 -59.87
CA ALA A 52 9.86 15.06 -60.47
C ALA A 52 10.89 16.19 -60.70
N ALA A 53 12.02 16.16 -59.98
CA ALA A 53 13.40 16.38 -60.49
C ALA A 53 14.44 16.68 -59.37
N GLY A 54 15.59 15.98 -59.44
CA GLY A 54 16.95 16.47 -59.18
C GLY A 54 17.33 17.03 -57.80
N THR A 55 16.46 16.99 -56.79
CA THR A 55 16.67 17.70 -55.53
C THR A 55 16.66 16.74 -54.34
N ARG A 56 17.59 16.97 -53.40
CA ARG A 56 17.68 16.21 -52.14
C ARG A 56 16.37 16.33 -51.34
N ARG A 57 15.98 15.24 -50.67
CA ARG A 57 14.76 15.20 -49.86
C ARG A 57 15.02 14.63 -48.47
N VAL A 58 14.25 15.13 -47.52
CA VAL A 58 14.16 14.64 -46.14
C VAL A 58 12.70 14.30 -45.91
N LEU A 59 12.39 13.01 -45.73
CA LEU A 59 11.04 12.50 -45.55
C LEU A 59 10.84 12.06 -44.09
N PRO A 60 9.72 12.40 -43.44
CA PRO A 60 9.47 12.01 -42.06
C PRO A 60 9.12 10.52 -41.97
N LEU A 61 9.78 9.80 -41.06
CA LEU A 61 9.45 8.40 -40.73
C LEU A 61 8.39 8.28 -39.64
N LEU A 62 8.15 9.34 -38.86
CA LEU A 62 7.16 9.38 -37.79
C LEU A 62 5.88 10.10 -38.25
N PRO A 63 4.69 9.68 -37.76
CA PRO A 63 4.46 8.55 -36.85
C PRO A 63 4.25 7.20 -37.56
N ASP A 64 3.93 7.19 -38.86
CA ASP A 64 3.34 6.01 -39.53
C ASP A 64 4.34 5.16 -40.34
N GLY A 65 5.59 5.62 -40.46
CA GLY A 65 6.58 5.04 -41.36
C GLY A 65 6.41 5.44 -42.82
N LEU A 66 7.30 4.91 -43.65
CA LEU A 66 7.32 5.19 -45.09
C LEU A 66 7.35 3.89 -45.88
N THR A 67 6.49 3.80 -46.87
CA THR A 67 6.48 2.74 -47.89
C THR A 67 7.25 3.21 -49.13
N PHE A 68 8.25 2.45 -49.53
CA PHE A 68 9.00 2.63 -50.76
C PHE A 68 8.71 1.46 -51.72
N PRO A 69 8.99 1.60 -53.02
CA PRO A 69 8.95 0.44 -53.91
C PRO A 69 9.88 -0.65 -53.38
N GLY A 70 9.33 -1.83 -53.11
CA GLY A 70 10.06 -3.00 -52.61
C GLY A 70 10.23 -3.11 -51.10
N PHE A 71 10.06 -2.07 -50.29
CA PHE A 71 10.20 -2.18 -48.83
C PHE A 71 9.38 -1.14 -48.05
N LYS A 72 9.07 -1.41 -46.78
CA LYS A 72 8.42 -0.47 -45.86
C LYS A 72 9.27 -0.28 -44.61
N ILE A 73 9.58 0.97 -44.26
CA ILE A 73 10.22 1.32 -43.00
C ILE A 73 9.11 1.68 -42.01
N LYS A 74 8.98 0.91 -40.93
CA LYS A 74 8.06 1.16 -39.83
C LYS A 74 8.83 1.65 -38.61
N PRO A 75 8.49 2.80 -38.00
CA PRO A 75 9.12 3.24 -36.77
C PRO A 75 8.83 2.24 -35.63
N PHE A 76 9.70 2.21 -34.63
CA PHE A 76 9.44 1.46 -33.40
C PHE A 76 8.25 2.10 -32.64
N LYS A 77 7.38 1.27 -32.05
CA LYS A 77 6.04 1.70 -31.60
C LYS A 77 6.00 2.72 -30.46
N ARG A 78 7.08 2.93 -29.70
CA ARG A 78 7.06 3.82 -28.53
C ARG A 78 8.36 4.61 -28.40
N LEU A 79 8.24 5.95 -28.37
CA LEU A 79 9.37 6.87 -28.23
C LEU A 79 9.67 7.20 -26.75
N PHE A 80 8.63 7.29 -25.92
CA PHE A 80 8.74 7.64 -24.50
C PHE A 80 8.22 6.50 -23.61
N ASP A 81 9.04 6.09 -22.65
CA ASP A 81 8.69 5.12 -21.61
C ASP A 81 8.08 5.85 -20.40
N LEU A 82 6.83 6.28 -20.55
CA LEU A 82 6.09 7.02 -19.53
C LEU A 82 5.09 6.12 -18.82
N VAL A 83 4.95 6.30 -17.51
CA VAL A 83 4.13 5.46 -16.63
C VAL A 83 3.27 6.32 -15.71
N PRO A 84 2.13 5.82 -15.24
CA PRO A 84 1.35 6.46 -14.17
C PRO A 84 2.18 6.68 -12.89
N VAL A 85 1.66 7.52 -12.00
CA VAL A 85 2.29 7.79 -10.70
C VAL A 85 1.45 7.19 -9.57
N LEU A 86 2.11 6.47 -8.68
CA LEU A 86 1.56 5.91 -7.44
C LEU A 86 2.33 6.48 -6.24
N VAL A 87 1.60 7.01 -5.26
CA VAL A 87 2.16 7.62 -4.05
C VAL A 87 1.30 7.29 -2.84
N THR A 88 1.91 6.89 -1.73
CA THR A 88 1.22 6.73 -0.44
C THR A 88 1.34 7.98 0.43
N ASP A 89 0.40 8.20 1.34
CA ASP A 89 0.44 9.30 2.31
C ASP A 89 1.62 9.19 3.30
N LYS A 90 2.08 7.98 3.59
CA LYS A 90 3.30 7.70 4.35
C LYS A 90 3.91 6.34 3.97
N GLU A 91 5.14 6.08 4.39
CA GLU A 91 5.85 4.82 4.08
C GLU A 91 5.70 3.75 5.19
N ILE A 92 5.15 4.08 6.36
CA ILE A 92 4.93 3.15 7.48
C ILE A 92 3.58 3.36 8.19
N TYR A 93 2.91 2.26 8.57
CA TYR A 93 1.55 2.24 9.12
C TYR A 93 1.45 1.30 10.32
N ARG A 94 0.72 1.69 11.37
CA ARG A 94 0.40 0.81 12.50
C ARG A 94 -0.51 -0.32 12.02
N ALA A 95 -0.07 -1.57 12.21
CA ALA A 95 -0.79 -2.75 11.77
C ALA A 95 -2.24 -2.77 12.27
N ALA A 96 -3.18 -3.09 11.38
CA ALA A 96 -4.63 -3.13 11.62
C ALA A 96 -5.30 -1.83 12.14
N LYS A 97 -4.54 -0.78 12.47
CA LYS A 97 -5.02 0.50 13.03
C LYS A 97 -5.06 1.60 11.98
N ASP A 98 -3.95 1.79 11.28
CA ASP A 98 -3.83 2.90 10.34
C ASP A 98 -4.48 2.57 9.00
N ARG A 99 -4.97 3.61 8.33
CA ARG A 99 -5.43 3.53 6.94
C ARG A 99 -4.32 4.00 6.01
N VAL A 100 -4.10 3.27 4.93
CA VAL A 100 -3.25 3.66 3.82
C VAL A 100 -4.07 4.48 2.83
N ARG A 101 -3.56 5.65 2.45
CA ARG A 101 -4.12 6.48 1.39
C ARG A 101 -3.17 6.48 0.21
N LEU A 102 -3.58 5.83 -0.88
CA LEU A 102 -2.80 5.72 -2.11
C LEU A 102 -3.36 6.67 -3.16
N LEU A 103 -2.57 7.67 -3.53
CA LEU A 103 -2.85 8.55 -4.66
C LEU A 103 -2.38 7.91 -5.97
N VAL A 104 -3.29 7.82 -6.93
CA VAL A 104 -2.99 7.49 -8.32
C VAL A 104 -3.10 8.75 -9.16
N VAL A 105 -2.08 9.03 -9.97
CA VAL A 105 -2.04 10.18 -10.89
C VAL A 105 -1.73 9.70 -12.30
N THR A 106 -2.64 9.98 -13.23
CA THR A 106 -2.55 9.68 -14.66
C THR A 106 -2.72 10.96 -15.47
N PRO A 107 -1.66 11.75 -15.65
CA PRO A 107 -1.73 12.96 -16.45
C PRO A 107 -2.18 12.65 -17.88
N ALA A 108 -3.01 13.51 -18.49
CA ALA A 108 -3.56 13.25 -19.81
C ALA A 108 -2.48 13.08 -20.90
N TRP A 109 -1.31 13.71 -20.77
CA TRP A 109 -0.21 13.56 -21.74
C TRP A 109 0.49 12.20 -21.71
N LEU A 110 0.20 11.34 -20.72
CA LEU A 110 0.56 9.91 -20.79
C LEU A 110 -0.21 9.19 -21.91
N TYR A 111 -1.32 9.76 -22.37
CA TYR A 111 -2.31 9.15 -23.25
C TYR A 111 -2.66 10.14 -24.39
N GLY A 112 -2.09 9.97 -25.58
CA GLY A 112 -2.14 11.01 -26.62
C GLY A 112 -2.47 10.55 -28.03
N SER A 113 -2.67 9.25 -28.26
CA SER A 113 -3.05 8.69 -29.56
C SER A 113 -4.55 8.37 -29.59
N PRO A 114 -5.24 8.49 -30.74
CA PRO A 114 -6.55 7.86 -30.96
C PRO A 114 -6.60 6.39 -30.52
N ASP A 115 -5.46 5.70 -30.53
CA ASP A 115 -5.32 4.29 -30.15
C ASP A 115 -5.10 4.08 -28.63
N HIS A 116 -4.84 5.15 -27.86
CA HIS A 116 -4.58 5.10 -26.41
C HIS A 116 -5.30 6.24 -25.67
N PRO A 117 -6.64 6.13 -25.48
CA PRO A 117 -7.39 7.11 -24.70
C PRO A 117 -6.98 7.07 -23.22
N GLN A 118 -7.20 8.19 -22.52
CA GLN A 118 -6.96 8.26 -21.08
C GLN A 118 -7.78 7.17 -20.37
N PRO A 119 -7.15 6.34 -19.51
CA PRO A 119 -7.87 5.33 -18.79
C PRO A 119 -8.87 6.01 -17.85
N THR A 120 -10.10 5.52 -17.87
CA THR A 120 -11.10 5.85 -16.86
C THR A 120 -10.93 4.97 -15.60
N THR A 121 -10.20 3.85 -15.73
CA THR A 121 -9.93 2.90 -14.65
C THR A 121 -8.46 2.50 -14.58
N ALA A 122 -7.90 2.43 -13.38
CA ALA A 122 -6.58 1.88 -13.08
C ALA A 122 -6.73 0.50 -12.42
N ASN A 123 -6.15 -0.55 -13.01
CA ASN A 123 -6.11 -1.88 -12.39
C ASN A 123 -4.81 -1.97 -11.59
N LEU A 124 -4.87 -1.67 -10.30
CA LEU A 124 -3.69 -1.75 -9.43
C LEU A 124 -3.51 -3.19 -8.98
N THR A 125 -2.28 -3.65 -8.81
CA THR A 125 -1.92 -4.89 -8.12
C THR A 125 -1.29 -4.54 -6.79
N ILE A 126 -1.81 -5.09 -5.69
CA ILE A 126 -1.28 -4.91 -4.35
C ILE A 126 -0.66 -6.23 -3.92
N GLU A 127 0.61 -6.23 -3.55
CA GLU A 127 1.37 -7.34 -2.99
C GLU A 127 1.70 -7.10 -1.52
N ASN A 128 1.77 -8.16 -0.72
CA ASN A 128 2.35 -8.15 0.61
C ASN A 128 3.36 -9.30 0.72
N ASN A 129 4.60 -8.97 1.08
CA ASN A 129 5.74 -9.88 1.18
C ASN A 129 5.93 -10.71 -0.12
N GLY A 130 5.75 -10.08 -1.28
CA GLY A 130 5.86 -10.71 -2.60
C GLY A 130 4.61 -11.49 -3.05
N VAL A 131 3.53 -11.46 -2.27
CA VAL A 131 2.29 -12.17 -2.58
C VAL A 131 1.22 -11.19 -3.00
N VAL A 132 0.74 -11.32 -4.24
CA VAL A 132 -0.41 -10.56 -4.74
C VAL A 132 -1.62 -10.80 -3.84
N LEU A 133 -2.08 -9.74 -3.19
CA LEU A 133 -3.30 -9.65 -2.42
C LEU A 133 -4.49 -9.40 -3.32
N ARG A 134 -4.48 -8.33 -4.12
CA ARG A 134 -5.64 -7.98 -4.95
C ARG A 134 -5.26 -7.14 -6.15
N ASN A 135 -6.15 -7.14 -7.14
CA ASN A 135 -6.03 -6.33 -8.34
C ASN A 135 -7.18 -5.31 -8.49
N PRO A 136 -7.40 -4.36 -7.55
CA PRO A 136 -8.61 -3.53 -7.58
C PRO A 136 -8.64 -2.62 -8.82
N PRO A 137 -9.78 -2.57 -9.54
CA PRO A 137 -10.04 -1.51 -10.50
C PRO A 137 -10.39 -0.23 -9.74
N VAL A 138 -9.75 0.87 -10.10
CA VAL A 138 -9.93 2.18 -9.45
C VAL A 138 -10.39 3.19 -10.47
N GLN A 139 -11.54 3.84 -10.21
CA GLN A 139 -12.06 4.88 -11.07
C GLN A 139 -11.23 6.16 -10.94
N LEU A 140 -10.80 6.70 -12.07
CA LEU A 140 -10.10 7.97 -12.18
C LEU A 140 -11.11 9.09 -12.41
N ASN A 141 -10.90 10.23 -11.77
CA ASN A 141 -11.71 11.41 -12.05
C ASN A 141 -11.38 12.01 -13.43
N SER A 142 -12.15 13.01 -13.85
CA SER A 142 -11.98 13.74 -15.11
C SER A 142 -10.57 14.31 -15.34
N ASP A 143 -9.82 14.53 -14.26
CA ASP A 143 -8.50 15.15 -14.28
C ASP A 143 -7.38 14.09 -14.20
N GLY A 144 -7.73 12.80 -14.03
CA GLY A 144 -6.78 11.70 -13.92
C GLY A 144 -6.21 11.50 -12.52
N LEU A 145 -6.95 11.87 -11.46
CA LEU A 145 -6.59 11.52 -10.08
C LEU A 145 -7.64 10.61 -9.44
N THR A 146 -7.17 9.82 -8.49
CA THR A 146 -8.04 9.12 -7.54
C THR A 146 -7.27 8.80 -6.27
N LEU A 147 -8.00 8.72 -5.16
CA LEU A 147 -7.46 8.36 -3.86
C LEU A 147 -8.06 7.01 -3.46
N VAL A 148 -7.18 6.05 -3.19
CA VAL A 148 -7.55 4.69 -2.83
C VAL A 148 -7.27 4.47 -1.36
N ASP A 149 -8.29 4.02 -0.66
CA ASP A 149 -8.22 3.74 0.75
C ASP A 149 -7.98 2.24 0.97
N LEU A 150 -6.89 1.89 1.66
CA LEU A 150 -6.63 0.53 2.12
C LEU A 150 -6.68 0.52 3.65
N GLY A 151 -7.70 -0.13 4.23
CA GLY A 151 -7.87 -0.24 5.68
C GLY A 151 -7.55 -1.64 6.21
N ALA A 152 -7.32 -1.74 7.52
CA ALA A 152 -7.11 -3.01 8.22
C ALA A 152 -6.05 -3.91 7.57
N LEU A 153 -4.95 -3.31 7.13
CA LEU A 153 -3.86 -4.06 6.51
C LEU A 153 -3.11 -4.85 7.59
N PRO A 154 -2.92 -6.17 7.40
CA PRO A 154 -2.10 -6.97 8.29
C PRO A 154 -0.65 -6.52 8.26
N GLN A 155 0.09 -6.92 9.29
CA GLN A 155 1.54 -6.69 9.34
C GLN A 155 2.25 -7.22 8.08
N GLY A 156 3.20 -6.46 7.53
CA GLY A 156 4.05 -6.88 6.41
C GLY A 156 4.54 -5.73 5.52
N HIS A 157 5.37 -6.07 4.54
CA HIS A 157 5.87 -5.14 3.53
C HIS A 157 5.00 -5.19 2.27
N TYR A 158 4.45 -4.06 1.87
CA TYR A 158 3.53 -3.94 0.74
C TYR A 158 4.21 -3.32 -0.46
N ARG A 159 3.87 -3.84 -1.64
CA ARG A 159 4.22 -3.26 -2.94
C ARG A 159 2.93 -3.09 -3.73
N VAL A 160 2.64 -1.88 -4.19
CA VAL A 160 1.49 -1.59 -5.05
C VAL A 160 2.01 -1.16 -6.39
N TYR A 161 1.54 -1.77 -7.47
CA TYR A 161 1.95 -1.41 -8.81
C TYR A 161 0.80 -1.45 -9.80
N TRP A 162 0.89 -0.67 -10.86
CA TRP A 162 -0.02 -0.75 -11.99
C TRP A 162 0.65 -1.59 -13.09
N PRO A 163 0.25 -2.86 -13.31
CA PRO A 163 0.73 -3.65 -14.44
C PRO A 163 0.41 -2.92 -15.75
N GLY A 164 1.43 -2.70 -16.58
CA GLY A 164 1.29 -1.99 -17.86
C GLY A 164 0.18 -2.57 -18.74
N THR A 165 -0.30 -1.79 -19.71
CA THR A 165 -1.49 -2.12 -20.52
C THR A 165 -1.31 -3.28 -21.51
N ASN A 166 -0.14 -3.94 -21.58
CA ASN A 166 0.09 -5.14 -22.41
C ASN A 166 1.13 -6.09 -21.79
N GLU A 167 0.86 -7.40 -21.80
CA GLU A 167 1.77 -8.47 -21.31
C GLU A 167 3.12 -8.57 -22.04
N ASN A 168 3.27 -7.88 -23.19
CA ASN A 168 4.49 -7.84 -24.01
C ASN A 168 5.28 -6.52 -23.88
N ASP A 169 4.92 -5.66 -22.93
CA ASP A 169 5.51 -4.33 -22.77
C ASP A 169 6.61 -4.37 -21.69
N ASP A 170 7.88 -4.30 -22.10
CA ASP A 170 9.06 -4.27 -21.22
C ASP A 170 9.14 -2.99 -20.35
N THR A 171 8.13 -2.11 -20.40
CA THR A 171 8.09 -0.90 -19.56
C THR A 171 7.94 -1.25 -18.08
N LYS A 172 8.83 -0.71 -17.25
CA LYS A 172 8.78 -0.86 -15.80
C LYS A 172 7.42 -0.39 -15.27
N PRO A 173 6.69 -1.16 -14.43
CA PRO A 173 5.39 -0.73 -13.93
C PRO A 173 5.52 0.49 -13.01
N ALA A 174 4.46 1.32 -12.98
CA ALA A 174 4.31 2.33 -11.93
C ALA A 174 4.18 1.60 -10.59
N GLU A 175 4.98 1.94 -9.58
CA GLU A 175 4.97 1.22 -8.29
C GLU A 175 5.27 2.13 -7.09
N CYS A 176 4.76 1.75 -5.92
CA CYS A 176 5.12 2.30 -4.61
C CYS A 176 5.16 1.19 -3.55
N GLU A 177 5.89 1.41 -2.46
CA GLU A 177 6.09 0.43 -1.39
C GLU A 177 5.87 1.08 -0.02
N PHE A 178 5.40 0.31 0.96
CA PHE A 178 5.20 0.74 2.34
C PHE A 178 5.18 -0.45 3.32
N SER A 179 5.42 -0.21 4.61
CA SER A 179 5.31 -1.23 5.66
C SER A 179 4.09 -1.03 6.55
N SER A 180 3.45 -2.12 6.97
CA SER A 180 2.48 -2.13 8.06
C SER A 180 3.07 -2.89 9.25
N VAL A 181 3.37 -2.20 10.36
CA VAL A 181 3.99 -2.73 11.59
C VAL A 181 3.66 -1.84 12.79
N GLU A 182 3.66 -2.38 14.01
CA GLU A 182 3.58 -1.54 15.22
C GLU A 182 4.86 -0.72 15.38
N TYR A 183 4.74 0.60 15.53
CA TYR A 183 5.87 1.52 15.71
C TYR A 183 5.55 2.68 16.65
N VAL A 184 6.61 3.28 17.20
CA VAL A 184 6.55 4.55 17.93
C VAL A 184 7.44 5.57 17.21
N LEU A 185 6.98 6.81 17.12
CA LEU A 185 7.75 7.89 16.49
C LEU A 185 8.86 8.38 17.42
N ALA A 186 10.07 8.51 16.87
CA ALA A 186 11.24 8.90 17.64
C ALA A 186 11.12 10.36 18.14
N PRO A 187 11.68 10.71 19.31
CA PRO A 187 11.70 12.08 19.82
C PRO A 187 12.68 13.02 19.10
N LEU A 188 13.71 12.45 18.47
CA LEU A 188 14.65 13.17 17.62
C LEU A 188 14.13 13.14 16.20
N GLN A 189 14.09 14.29 15.54
CA GLN A 189 13.65 14.41 14.16
C GLN A 189 14.75 15.03 13.31
N ALA A 190 14.87 14.52 12.08
CA ALA A 190 15.82 14.99 11.10
C ALA A 190 15.08 15.26 9.79
N THR A 191 15.00 16.52 9.40
CA THR A 191 14.34 16.95 8.16
C THR A 191 15.38 17.46 7.19
N LEU A 192 15.43 16.91 5.99
CA LEU A 192 16.28 17.41 4.92
C LEU A 192 15.76 18.77 4.45
N GLN A 193 16.55 19.83 4.62
CA GLN A 193 16.23 21.20 4.17
C GLN A 193 16.74 21.45 2.74
N GLY A 194 17.79 20.74 2.33
CA GLY A 194 18.34 20.83 1.01
C GLY A 194 19.51 19.87 0.84
N TYR A 195 19.79 19.52 -0.41
CA TYR A 195 20.95 18.70 -0.76
C TYR A 195 21.44 19.09 -2.15
N GLU A 196 22.66 18.69 -2.49
CA GLU A 196 23.27 18.86 -3.80
C GLU A 196 24.22 17.69 -4.05
N LEU A 197 24.15 17.07 -5.23
CA LEU A 197 25.09 16.04 -5.66
C LEU A 197 26.03 16.60 -6.73
N ALA A 198 27.33 16.67 -6.42
CA ALA A 198 28.39 17.05 -7.34
C ALA A 198 29.32 15.84 -7.56
N GLY A 199 29.13 15.12 -8.67
CA GLY A 199 29.86 13.87 -8.92
C GLY A 199 29.59 12.83 -7.83
N ASN A 200 30.62 12.49 -7.04
CA ASN A 200 30.51 11.54 -5.92
C ASN A 200 30.40 12.24 -4.55
N GLN A 201 30.14 13.54 -4.51
CA GLN A 201 30.06 14.31 -3.27
C GLN A 201 28.64 14.84 -3.06
N LEU A 202 28.00 14.37 -1.99
CA LEU A 202 26.66 14.80 -1.59
C LEU A 202 26.80 15.83 -0.47
N SER A 203 26.38 17.07 -0.73
CA SER A 203 26.23 18.10 0.31
C SER A 203 24.80 18.09 0.82
N CYS A 204 24.60 18.09 2.15
CA CYS A 204 23.27 18.09 2.76
C CYS A 204 23.17 19.20 3.81
N ARG A 205 21.98 19.81 3.90
CA ARG A 205 21.53 20.67 4.99
C ARG A 205 20.36 20.01 5.69
N ILE A 206 20.48 19.77 6.99
CA ILE A 206 19.52 18.98 7.78
C ILE A 206 19.09 19.81 8.98
N LYS A 207 17.78 19.96 9.15
CA LYS A 207 17.17 20.48 10.37
C LYS A 207 17.00 19.33 11.34
N VAL A 208 17.65 19.42 12.49
CA VAL A 208 17.57 18.46 13.58
C VAL A 208 16.87 19.12 14.74
N GLU A 209 15.80 18.48 15.19
CA GLU A 209 15.01 18.96 16.31
C GLU A 209 14.78 17.83 17.29
N ARG A 210 14.50 18.20 18.53
CA ARG A 210 14.12 17.30 19.59
C ARG A 210 12.87 17.87 20.23
N PHE A 211 11.75 17.16 20.14
CA PHE A 211 10.43 17.65 20.59
C PHE A 211 10.02 18.99 19.97
N ASN A 212 10.17 19.13 18.65
CA ASN A 212 9.86 20.36 17.92
C ASN A 212 10.67 21.58 18.34
N GLU A 213 11.80 21.40 19.04
CA GLU A 213 12.78 22.45 19.29
C GLU A 213 14.11 22.19 18.58
N PRO A 214 14.79 23.24 18.04
CA PRO A 214 16.09 23.12 17.41
C PRO A 214 17.16 22.50 18.34
N LEU A 215 17.80 21.41 17.91
CA LEU A 215 18.95 20.82 18.62
C LEU A 215 20.22 21.62 18.32
N ASN A 216 20.97 22.03 19.35
CA ASN A 216 22.08 22.98 19.21
C ASN A 216 23.45 22.39 19.61
N GLU A 217 23.50 21.08 19.82
CA GLU A 217 24.69 20.34 20.23
C GLU A 217 25.36 19.62 19.06
N PRO A 218 26.64 19.20 19.17
CA PRO A 218 27.25 18.39 18.12
C PRO A 218 26.51 17.05 17.94
N VAL A 219 26.24 16.68 16.70
CA VAL A 219 25.59 15.40 16.33
C VAL A 219 26.51 14.58 15.44
N GLN A 220 26.26 13.26 15.39
CA GLN A 220 26.85 12.39 14.39
C GLN A 220 25.90 12.31 13.19
N LEU A 221 26.38 12.63 12.00
CA LEU A 221 25.66 12.47 10.74
C LEU A 221 26.30 11.35 9.92
N GLU A 222 25.52 10.39 9.45
CA GLU A 222 26.00 9.24 8.71
C GLU A 222 25.22 9.05 7.42
N LEU A 223 25.91 8.83 6.30
CA LEU A 223 25.28 8.49 5.03
C LEU A 223 25.16 6.97 4.90
N TRP A 224 23.97 6.48 4.56
CA TRP A 224 23.66 5.07 4.41
C TRP A 224 23.05 4.76 3.03
N SER A 225 23.22 3.51 2.60
CA SER A 225 22.51 2.88 1.49
C SER A 225 22.06 1.50 1.97
N GLY A 226 20.78 1.36 2.28
CA GLY A 226 20.25 0.14 2.87
C GLY A 226 20.93 -0.21 4.20
N PRO A 227 21.41 -1.46 4.37
CA PRO A 227 22.14 -1.86 5.57
C PRO A 227 23.60 -1.36 5.62
N ASN A 228 24.07 -0.64 4.59
CA ASN A 228 25.49 -0.28 4.46
C ASN A 228 25.74 1.20 4.76
N ARG A 229 26.57 1.47 5.78
CA ARG A 229 27.10 2.83 6.04
C ARG A 229 28.16 3.19 4.99
N LEU A 230 27.95 4.31 4.30
CA LEU A 230 28.84 4.82 3.26
C LEU A 230 29.89 5.79 3.81
N ASP A 231 29.47 6.72 4.68
CA ASP A 231 30.31 7.79 5.22
C ASP A 231 29.75 8.29 6.57
N SER A 232 30.56 9.00 7.37
CA SER A 232 30.19 9.42 8.74
C SER A 232 30.99 10.64 9.20
N ASN A 233 30.31 11.68 9.68
CA ASN A 233 30.88 12.95 10.08
C ASN A 233 30.28 13.43 11.42
N LYS A 234 31.12 13.94 12.34
CA LYS A 234 30.65 14.65 13.53
C LYS A 234 30.55 16.14 13.23
N VAL A 235 29.38 16.73 13.45
CA VAL A 235 29.04 18.07 12.93
C VAL A 235 28.44 18.94 14.03
N LYS A 236 28.84 20.21 14.06
CA LYS A 236 28.22 21.24 14.92
C LYS A 236 27.14 21.99 14.13
N PRO A 237 26.09 22.51 14.78
CA PRO A 237 25.09 23.30 14.08
C PRO A 237 25.70 24.58 13.50
N GLU A 238 25.26 24.95 12.30
CA GLU A 238 25.56 26.22 11.63
C GLU A 238 24.70 27.35 12.21
N MET A 239 23.42 27.05 12.44
CA MET A 239 22.40 27.90 13.07
C MET A 239 21.55 27.01 13.97
N PRO A 240 20.66 27.56 14.81
CA PRO A 240 19.87 26.73 15.72
C PRO A 240 19.15 25.59 15.00
N GLY A 241 19.45 24.33 15.37
CA GLY A 241 18.88 23.13 14.75
C GLY A 241 19.36 22.81 13.34
N ILE A 242 20.20 23.63 12.69
CA ILE A 242 20.58 23.44 11.29
C ILE A 242 22.01 22.94 11.19
N TYR A 243 22.20 21.78 10.55
CA TYR A 243 23.48 21.13 10.35
C TYR A 243 23.79 21.02 8.86
N GLN A 244 25.04 21.28 8.49
CA GLN A 244 25.50 21.13 7.12
C GLN A 244 26.71 20.20 7.05
N THR A 245 26.71 19.28 6.10
CA THR A 245 27.81 18.34 5.93
C THR A 245 27.97 17.91 4.48
N ARG A 246 29.11 17.27 4.17
CA ARG A 246 29.39 16.68 2.86
C ARG A 246 29.81 15.23 3.03
N PHE A 247 29.22 14.35 2.25
CA PHE A 247 29.48 12.92 2.25
C PHE A 247 30.06 12.45 0.92
N LYS A 248 30.89 11.41 0.98
CA LYS A 248 31.34 10.67 -0.20
C LYS A 248 30.35 9.56 -0.55
N VAL A 249 29.75 9.63 -1.73
CA VAL A 249 28.88 8.60 -2.28
C VAL A 249 29.73 7.58 -3.05
N LYS A 250 29.58 6.29 -2.74
CA LYS A 250 30.24 5.22 -3.49
C LYS A 250 29.36 4.82 -4.71
N PRO A 251 29.91 4.69 -5.93
CA PRO A 251 29.12 4.41 -7.14
C PRO A 251 28.31 3.10 -7.14
N LYS A 252 28.65 2.14 -6.25
CA LYS A 252 28.03 0.80 -6.21
C LYS A 252 26.73 0.72 -5.39
N SER A 253 26.33 1.75 -4.65
CA SER A 253 25.08 1.73 -3.87
C SER A 253 23.87 1.66 -4.79
N GLN A 254 23.10 0.57 -4.74
CA GLN A 254 21.87 0.44 -5.55
C GLN A 254 20.64 1.05 -4.89
N GLU A 255 20.57 0.96 -3.57
CA GLU A 255 19.44 1.41 -2.76
C GLU A 255 19.40 2.93 -2.57
N ARG A 256 18.27 3.42 -2.03
CA ARG A 256 18.04 4.82 -1.66
C ARG A 256 19.06 5.26 -0.60
N LEU A 257 19.48 6.52 -0.69
CA LEU A 257 20.38 7.13 0.28
C LEU A 257 19.61 7.75 1.44
N GLU A 258 20.14 7.56 2.64
CA GLU A 258 19.59 8.09 3.89
C GLU A 258 20.69 8.79 4.68
N VAL A 259 20.38 9.93 5.29
CA VAL A 259 21.24 10.53 6.31
C VAL A 259 20.66 10.22 7.68
N ARG A 260 21.44 9.52 8.49
CA ARG A 260 21.09 9.18 9.86
C ARG A 260 21.78 10.14 10.81
N VAL A 261 20.99 10.70 11.72
CA VAL A 261 21.43 11.60 12.77
C VAL A 261 21.44 10.82 14.06
N SER A 262 22.56 10.85 14.79
CA SER A 262 22.66 10.27 16.12
C SER A 262 23.11 11.33 17.11
N TYR A 263 22.37 11.44 18.21
CA TYR A 263 22.67 12.32 19.33
C TYR A 263 22.37 11.58 20.63
N GLN A 264 23.42 11.30 21.41
CA GLN A 264 23.32 10.46 22.61
C GLN A 264 22.72 9.08 22.25
N ASP A 265 21.60 8.72 22.87
CA ASP A 265 20.79 7.52 22.67
C ASP A 265 19.66 7.72 21.64
N LEU A 266 19.59 8.87 20.97
CA LEU A 266 18.54 9.17 20.01
C LEU A 266 19.05 9.06 18.57
N VAL A 267 18.23 8.46 17.71
CA VAL A 267 18.50 8.35 16.27
C VAL A 267 17.32 8.91 15.48
N ALA A 268 17.61 9.62 14.39
CA ALA A 268 16.64 10.08 13.42
C ALA A 268 17.15 9.81 12.01
N THR A 269 16.25 9.64 11.04
CA THR A 269 16.62 9.37 9.65
C THR A 269 15.96 10.38 8.73
N ALA A 270 16.76 11.06 7.91
CA ALA A 270 16.32 11.92 6.83
C ALA A 270 16.61 11.24 5.50
N VAL A 271 15.58 10.96 4.71
CA VAL A 271 15.74 10.27 3.43
C VAL A 271 16.12 11.26 2.33
N ILE A 272 17.07 10.90 1.45
CA ILE A 272 17.42 11.71 0.28
C ILE A 272 16.48 11.35 -0.87
N PRO A 273 15.69 12.29 -1.42
CA PRO A 273 14.81 12.03 -2.55
C PRO A 273 15.57 11.61 -3.81
N ASN A 274 14.92 10.77 -4.64
CA ASN A 274 15.39 10.33 -5.97
C ASN A 274 16.87 9.89 -5.97
N SER A 275 17.24 9.08 -4.99
CA SER A 275 18.64 8.78 -4.70
C SER A 275 19.03 7.33 -4.93
N THR A 276 18.20 6.51 -5.56
CA THR A 276 18.63 5.18 -6.03
C THR A 276 19.66 5.31 -7.16
N ARG A 277 20.40 4.24 -7.47
CA ARG A 277 21.44 4.32 -8.52
C ARG A 277 20.92 4.78 -9.88
N ALA A 278 19.75 4.27 -10.30
CA ALA A 278 19.15 4.62 -11.58
C ALA A 278 18.68 6.09 -11.62
N GLU A 279 18.17 6.59 -10.49
CA GLU A 279 17.71 7.98 -10.35
C GLU A 279 18.87 8.99 -10.34
N ARG A 280 20.01 8.63 -9.74
CA ARG A 280 21.23 9.46 -9.71
C ARG A 280 21.93 9.59 -11.07
N GLN A 281 21.63 8.72 -12.03
CA GLN A 281 22.31 8.74 -13.33
C GLN A 281 21.80 9.89 -14.19
N GLU A 282 22.72 10.76 -14.63
CA GLU A 282 22.42 11.83 -15.58
C GLU A 282 22.04 11.27 -16.96
N VAL A 283 21.13 11.97 -17.64
CA VAL A 283 20.65 11.63 -18.98
C VAL A 283 20.99 12.77 -19.93
N LEU A 284 21.48 12.46 -21.14
CA LEU A 284 21.69 13.48 -22.18
C LEU A 284 20.33 14.04 -22.61
N PHE A 285 20.14 15.36 -22.49
CA PHE A 285 18.88 16.04 -22.76
C PHE A 285 18.91 16.83 -24.07
N ASN A 286 20.00 17.58 -24.29
CA ASN A 286 20.24 18.31 -25.52
C ASN A 286 21.67 18.07 -26.01
N PRO A 287 21.86 17.50 -27.20
CA PRO A 287 23.16 17.45 -27.87
C PRO A 287 23.42 18.60 -28.88
N LEU A 288 22.44 19.45 -29.19
CA LEU A 288 22.57 20.47 -30.24
C LEU A 288 23.31 21.70 -29.73
N GLY A 289 24.63 21.71 -29.91
CA GLY A 289 25.53 22.78 -29.49
C GLY A 289 26.11 22.49 -28.13
N SER A 290 25.77 23.31 -27.14
CA SER A 290 26.16 23.05 -25.75
C SER A 290 25.34 21.90 -25.18
N GLU A 291 26.03 20.85 -24.72
CA GLU A 291 25.34 19.71 -24.14
C GLU A 291 24.62 20.09 -22.85
N VAL A 292 23.37 19.66 -22.73
CA VAL A 292 22.58 19.77 -21.49
C VAL A 292 22.26 18.38 -20.99
N LYS A 293 22.46 18.16 -19.70
CA LYS A 293 22.14 16.91 -19.00
C LYS A 293 20.98 17.12 -18.03
N LEU A 294 20.23 16.04 -17.85
CA LEU A 294 19.06 15.94 -17.00
C LEU A 294 19.34 15.04 -15.79
N SER A 295 18.96 15.48 -14.60
CA SER A 295 19.06 14.73 -13.34
C SER A 295 17.77 14.88 -12.51
N LEU A 296 17.51 13.94 -11.60
CA LEU A 296 16.48 14.10 -10.55
C LEU A 296 17.03 14.71 -9.26
N GLN A 297 18.33 14.94 -9.20
CA GLN A 297 19.00 15.53 -8.06
C GLN A 297 19.61 16.88 -8.44
N PRO A 298 19.52 17.87 -7.54
CA PRO A 298 20.18 19.15 -7.72
C PRO A 298 21.69 18.95 -7.80
N GLY A 299 22.30 19.60 -8.79
CA GLY A 299 23.75 19.67 -8.96
C GLY A 299 24.24 21.11 -9.07
N PRO A 300 25.56 21.33 -9.09
CA PRO A 300 26.13 22.67 -9.22
C PRO A 300 25.63 23.37 -10.49
N ALA A 301 25.12 24.60 -10.34
CA ALA A 301 24.61 25.43 -11.44
C ALA A 301 23.52 24.76 -12.30
N THR A 302 22.71 23.87 -11.71
CA THR A 302 21.53 23.30 -12.37
C THR A 302 20.31 24.22 -12.24
N ARG A 303 19.47 24.28 -13.28
CA ARG A 303 18.16 24.94 -13.26
C ARG A 303 17.07 23.89 -13.03
N GLU A 304 16.21 24.13 -12.05
CA GLU A 304 15.06 23.26 -11.80
C GLU A 304 13.89 23.59 -12.74
N VAL A 305 13.33 22.56 -13.39
CA VAL A 305 12.12 22.66 -14.23
C VAL A 305 11.24 21.44 -13.96
N ARG A 306 10.05 21.63 -13.39
CA ARG A 306 9.08 20.56 -13.08
C ARG A 306 9.63 19.41 -12.22
N GLY A 307 10.54 19.71 -11.28
CA GLY A 307 11.20 18.70 -10.44
C GLY A 307 12.41 18.02 -11.09
N LEU A 308 12.75 18.40 -12.33
CA LEU A 308 13.94 17.97 -13.04
C LEU A 308 15.05 19.02 -12.88
N TYR A 309 16.30 18.60 -12.84
CA TYR A 309 17.46 19.49 -12.77
C TYR A 309 18.24 19.41 -14.08
N LEU A 310 18.33 20.54 -14.78
CA LEU A 310 19.05 20.69 -16.04
C LEU A 310 20.39 21.39 -15.81
N GLY A 311 21.49 20.77 -16.21
CA GLY A 311 22.84 21.30 -16.04
C GLY A 311 23.69 21.17 -17.31
N SER A 312 24.80 21.90 -17.36
CA SER A 312 25.77 21.79 -18.46
C SER A 312 26.43 20.41 -18.47
N GLY A 313 26.45 19.75 -19.63
CA GLY A 313 27.19 18.52 -19.86
C GLY A 313 28.70 18.73 -19.98
N GLY A 314 29.16 19.98 -20.09
CA GLY A 314 30.57 20.37 -20.22
C GLY A 314 31.14 20.24 -21.64
N ALA A 315 30.53 19.44 -22.52
CA ALA A 315 30.95 19.31 -23.91
C ALA A 315 30.21 20.32 -24.81
N VAL A 316 30.94 20.85 -25.80
CA VAL A 316 30.36 21.64 -26.89
C VAL A 316 30.45 20.81 -28.16
N SER A 317 29.32 20.31 -28.61
CA SER A 317 29.21 19.54 -29.84
C SER A 317 29.17 20.49 -31.03
N ASN A 318 30.11 20.32 -31.96
CA ASN A 318 30.18 21.11 -33.20
C ASN A 318 29.10 20.64 -34.20
N THR A 319 27.86 20.91 -33.86
CA THR A 319 26.67 20.53 -34.64
C THR A 319 26.34 21.61 -35.68
N PRO A 320 25.91 21.24 -36.90
CA PRO A 320 25.50 22.22 -37.92
C PRO A 320 24.32 23.11 -37.50
N VAL A 321 23.55 22.67 -36.49
CA VAL A 321 22.40 23.38 -35.92
C VAL A 321 22.52 23.35 -34.40
N THR A 322 22.33 24.49 -33.75
CA THR A 322 22.34 24.60 -32.28
C THR A 322 20.97 25.02 -31.75
N LEU A 323 20.62 24.52 -30.58
CA LEU A 323 19.44 24.95 -29.83
C LEU A 323 19.87 25.88 -28.69
N ALA A 324 19.27 27.06 -28.59
CA ALA A 324 19.66 28.08 -27.61
C ALA A 324 19.35 27.67 -26.16
N ASP A 325 18.13 27.22 -25.91
CA ASP A 325 17.68 26.72 -24.60
C ASP A 325 16.68 25.56 -24.83
N PRO A 326 16.96 24.34 -24.34
CA PRO A 326 16.01 23.22 -24.41
C PRO A 326 14.91 23.29 -23.35
N ALA A 327 14.99 24.23 -22.40
CA ALA A 327 13.93 24.49 -21.44
C ALA A 327 13.55 25.98 -21.33
N PRO A 328 13.03 26.57 -22.42
CA PRO A 328 12.73 28.00 -22.45
C PRO A 328 11.64 28.36 -21.41
N ASP A 329 11.77 29.56 -20.81
CA ASP A 329 10.75 30.10 -19.89
C ASP A 329 9.43 30.41 -20.62
N SER A 330 9.50 30.60 -21.93
CA SER A 330 8.34 30.68 -22.82
C SER A 330 8.12 29.35 -23.54
N ARG A 331 6.94 29.14 -24.16
CA ARG A 331 6.73 27.97 -25.04
C ARG A 331 7.43 28.08 -26.40
N VAL A 332 8.50 28.87 -26.52
CA VAL A 332 9.23 29.11 -27.77
C VAL A 332 10.70 28.76 -27.61
N ALA A 333 11.15 27.77 -28.37
CA ALA A 333 12.54 27.36 -28.51
C ALA A 333 13.16 27.96 -29.78
N ARG A 334 14.45 28.31 -29.73
CA ARG A 334 15.17 28.95 -30.84
C ARG A 334 16.30 28.08 -31.38
N LEU A 335 16.20 27.73 -32.66
CA LEU A 335 17.22 27.02 -33.41
C LEU A 335 18.04 28.00 -34.24
N ARG A 336 19.36 27.79 -34.29
CA ARG A 336 20.27 28.54 -35.15
C ARG A 336 21.05 27.59 -36.06
N TRP A 337 21.02 27.86 -37.36
CA TRP A 337 21.74 27.10 -38.38
C TRP A 337 23.10 27.72 -38.63
N HIS A 338 24.18 26.96 -38.48
CA HIS A 338 25.55 27.43 -38.73
C HIS A 338 26.06 27.06 -40.12
N SER A 339 25.42 26.09 -40.76
CA SER A 339 25.74 25.62 -42.11
C SER A 339 24.52 25.72 -43.02
N ALA A 340 24.75 26.01 -44.31
CA ALA A 340 23.68 26.04 -45.30
C ALA A 340 23.18 24.61 -45.61
N ALA A 341 21.86 24.42 -45.62
CA ALA A 341 21.22 23.14 -45.90
C ALA A 341 20.53 23.15 -47.27
N GLN A 342 20.73 22.12 -48.09
CA GLN A 342 20.05 22.03 -49.40
C GLN A 342 18.62 21.46 -49.30
N ALA A 343 18.31 20.80 -48.20
CA ALA A 343 16.98 20.35 -47.83
C ALA A 343 16.97 20.13 -46.32
N ALA A 344 15.94 20.58 -45.63
CA ALA A 344 15.79 20.45 -44.18
C ALA A 344 14.32 20.20 -43.82
N ARG A 345 14.09 19.41 -42.77
CA ARG A 345 12.76 19.17 -42.21
C ARG A 345 12.85 19.11 -40.70
N LEU A 346 11.83 19.62 -40.03
CA LEU A 346 11.69 19.67 -38.58
C LEU A 346 10.46 18.89 -38.16
N LEU A 347 10.60 18.05 -37.14
CA LEU A 347 9.49 17.42 -36.43
C LEU A 347 9.52 17.82 -34.96
N VAL A 348 8.35 18.13 -34.41
CA VAL A 348 8.14 18.30 -32.97
C VAL A 348 7.08 17.31 -32.53
N LEU A 349 7.41 16.53 -31.52
CA LEU A 349 6.55 15.52 -30.93
C LEU A 349 6.20 15.93 -29.50
N ASP A 350 4.95 15.72 -29.09
CA ASP A 350 4.58 15.76 -27.68
C ASP A 350 5.03 14.48 -26.95
N LEU A 351 4.91 14.45 -25.62
CA LEU A 351 5.24 13.29 -24.80
C LEU A 351 4.37 12.05 -25.06
N GLY A 352 3.21 12.21 -25.71
CA GLY A 352 2.39 11.10 -26.19
C GLY A 352 2.93 10.46 -27.47
N GLY A 353 4.00 11.00 -28.06
CA GLY A 353 4.57 10.56 -29.33
C GLY A 353 3.83 11.10 -30.55
N LYS A 354 2.87 12.02 -30.38
CA LYS A 354 2.14 12.63 -31.49
C LYS A 354 3.00 13.72 -32.12
N VAL A 355 3.13 13.71 -33.45
CA VAL A 355 3.70 14.83 -34.20
C VAL A 355 2.75 16.02 -34.11
N VAL A 356 3.15 17.03 -33.35
CA VAL A 356 2.41 18.29 -33.18
C VAL A 356 2.84 19.36 -34.18
N GLU A 357 4.04 19.22 -34.74
CA GLU A 357 4.56 20.07 -35.78
C GLU A 357 5.39 19.28 -36.79
N ASP A 358 5.10 19.44 -38.08
CA ASP A 358 5.90 18.93 -39.19
C ASP A 358 6.12 20.06 -40.20
N ARG A 359 7.36 20.53 -40.30
CA ARG A 359 7.73 21.68 -41.13
C ARG A 359 8.79 21.27 -42.15
N ASP A 360 8.42 21.25 -43.44
CA ASP A 360 9.39 21.19 -44.54
C ASP A 360 10.03 22.58 -44.70
N LEU A 361 11.32 22.67 -44.40
CA LEU A 361 12.07 23.92 -44.38
C LEU A 361 12.77 24.19 -45.72
N GLY A 362 12.79 23.21 -46.63
CA GLY A 362 13.47 23.34 -47.92
C GLY A 362 14.94 23.74 -47.77
N GLN A 363 15.39 24.72 -48.56
CA GLN A 363 16.75 25.24 -48.53
C GLN A 363 16.89 26.32 -47.44
N LEU A 364 17.95 26.24 -46.64
CA LEU A 364 18.24 27.20 -45.57
C LEU A 364 19.65 27.76 -45.71
N ALA A 365 19.79 29.07 -45.48
CA ALA A 365 21.08 29.74 -45.44
C ALA A 365 21.78 29.53 -44.09
N ALA A 366 23.12 29.65 -44.08
CA ALA A 366 23.85 29.74 -42.83
C ALA A 366 23.47 31.05 -42.10
N GLY A 367 23.31 30.98 -40.78
CA GLY A 367 22.87 32.10 -39.93
C GLY A 367 21.36 32.19 -39.73
N THR A 368 20.55 31.36 -40.41
CA THR A 368 19.09 31.38 -40.22
C THR A 368 18.70 30.98 -38.80
N GLU A 369 17.77 31.73 -38.20
CA GLU A 369 17.13 31.42 -36.93
C GLU A 369 15.68 31.00 -37.14
N LEU A 370 15.25 29.98 -36.40
CA LEU A 370 13.88 29.46 -36.44
C LEU A 370 13.32 29.33 -35.04
N GLU A 371 12.08 29.81 -34.87
CA GLU A 371 11.30 29.61 -33.66
C GLU A 371 10.43 28.36 -33.79
N VAL A 372 10.40 27.58 -32.71
CA VAL A 372 9.69 26.31 -32.58
C VAL A 372 8.82 26.34 -31.34
N THR A 373 7.56 25.96 -31.47
CA THR A 373 6.64 25.93 -30.32
C THR A 373 6.86 24.65 -29.51
N VAL A 374 7.12 24.79 -28.22
CA VAL A 374 7.35 23.66 -27.32
C VAL A 374 6.00 23.15 -26.77
N PRO A 375 5.66 21.86 -26.97
CA PRO A 375 4.47 21.28 -26.35
C PRO A 375 4.60 21.21 -24.82
N ALA A 376 3.48 21.33 -24.10
CA ALA A 376 3.44 21.20 -22.65
C ALA A 376 2.97 19.79 -22.23
N PRO A 377 3.60 19.17 -21.22
CA PRO A 377 4.66 19.74 -20.36
C PRO A 377 6.07 19.70 -20.97
N GLY A 378 6.24 19.02 -22.10
CA GLY A 378 7.49 18.92 -22.84
C GLY A 378 7.28 18.12 -24.13
N GLY A 379 8.37 17.78 -24.79
CA GLY A 379 8.35 17.02 -26.03
C GLY A 379 9.73 16.66 -26.55
N PHE A 380 9.77 16.28 -27.83
CA PHE A 380 10.99 15.90 -28.51
C PHE A 380 11.06 16.57 -29.88
N LEU A 381 12.23 17.12 -30.20
CA LEU A 381 12.52 17.78 -31.44
C LEU A 381 13.47 16.92 -32.26
N ALA A 382 13.14 16.69 -33.53
CA ALA A 382 13.98 15.99 -34.49
C ALA A 382 14.22 16.86 -35.72
N LEU A 383 15.47 16.86 -36.21
CA LEU A 383 15.91 17.61 -37.38
C LEU A 383 16.60 16.68 -38.36
N GLY A 384 16.15 16.72 -39.62
CA GLY A 384 16.82 16.06 -40.73
C GLY A 384 17.28 17.11 -41.73
N ALA A 385 18.54 17.08 -42.13
CA ALA A 385 19.06 18.00 -43.14
C ALA A 385 20.12 17.38 -44.05
N TRP A 386 20.24 17.95 -45.25
CA TRP A 386 21.37 17.71 -46.14
C TRP A 386 22.35 18.88 -46.07
N PHE A 387 23.58 18.60 -45.63
CA PHE A 387 24.70 19.56 -45.63
C PHE A 387 25.74 19.11 -46.66
N GLY A 388 25.48 19.43 -47.93
CA GLY A 388 26.30 19.10 -49.09
C GLY A 388 26.62 17.61 -49.19
N GLU A 389 25.95 16.78 -49.96
CA GLU A 389 26.18 15.32 -50.12
C GLU A 389 26.01 14.44 -48.88
N LYS A 390 26.07 14.99 -47.67
CA LYS A 390 25.93 14.23 -46.43
C LYS A 390 24.57 14.50 -45.79
N ALA A 391 23.84 13.41 -45.53
CA ALA A 391 22.63 13.45 -44.71
C ALA A 391 23.03 13.54 -43.24
N TRP A 392 22.36 14.40 -42.50
CA TRP A 392 22.59 14.64 -41.08
C TRP A 392 21.26 14.60 -40.33
N GLU A 393 21.29 14.01 -39.15
CA GLU A 393 20.17 14.00 -38.22
C GLU A 393 20.61 14.49 -36.85
N GLY A 394 19.74 15.27 -36.21
CA GLY A 394 19.94 15.75 -34.84
C GLY A 394 18.63 15.80 -34.08
N TRP A 395 18.73 15.93 -32.77
CA TRP A 395 17.58 15.89 -31.89
C TRP A 395 17.80 16.69 -30.62
N SER A 396 16.72 17.04 -29.93
CA SER A 396 16.77 17.59 -28.58
C SER A 396 15.49 17.26 -27.82
N SER A 397 15.60 16.96 -26.53
CA SER A 397 14.44 16.93 -25.64
C SER A 397 14.07 18.34 -25.21
N LEU A 398 12.77 18.60 -25.05
CA LEU A 398 12.25 19.90 -24.68
C LEU A 398 11.36 19.79 -23.44
N VAL A 399 11.44 20.77 -22.54
CA VAL A 399 10.55 20.86 -21.37
C VAL A 399 10.26 22.31 -21.07
N VAL A 400 9.03 22.65 -20.68
CA VAL A 400 8.68 24.02 -20.29
C VAL A 400 8.35 24.09 -18.80
N PRO A 401 8.62 25.20 -18.11
CA PRO A 401 8.15 25.40 -16.74
C PRO A 401 6.62 25.21 -16.62
N SER A 402 6.16 24.93 -15.39
CA SER A 402 4.73 24.91 -15.10
C SER A 402 4.19 26.34 -15.08
N THR A 403 3.06 26.57 -15.74
CA THR A 403 2.30 27.81 -15.58
C THR A 403 1.27 27.70 -14.46
N GLY A 404 1.03 26.48 -13.94
CA GLY A 404 0.14 26.25 -12.81
C GLY A 404 0.74 26.79 -11.51
N GLN A 405 -0.14 27.27 -10.63
CA GLN A 405 0.23 27.72 -9.29
C GLN A 405 -0.59 26.97 -8.25
N VAL A 406 -0.05 26.85 -7.05
CA VAL A 406 -0.80 26.43 -5.87
C VAL A 406 -0.27 27.20 -4.67
N GLU A 407 -1.14 27.97 -4.03
CA GLU A 407 -0.88 28.64 -2.78
C GLU A 407 -1.68 27.97 -1.67
N LEU A 408 -1.04 27.76 -0.53
CA LEU A 408 -1.65 27.32 0.72
C LEU A 408 -1.61 28.47 1.72
N LYS A 409 -2.77 28.84 2.28
CA LYS A 409 -2.87 29.83 3.36
C LYS A 409 -3.65 29.24 4.52
N GLY A 410 -2.97 29.07 5.65
CA GLY A 410 -3.55 28.59 6.91
C GLY A 410 -2.72 29.06 8.10
N PRO A 411 -3.09 28.67 9.33
CA PRO A 411 -2.32 28.99 10.51
C PRO A 411 -0.96 28.28 10.51
N SER A 412 0.06 28.92 11.07
CA SER A 412 1.38 28.29 11.28
C SER A 412 1.49 27.57 12.62
N THR A 413 0.69 27.97 13.60
CA THR A 413 0.71 27.43 14.97
C THR A 413 -0.71 27.33 15.52
N VAL A 414 -1.05 26.20 16.13
CA VAL A 414 -2.40 25.86 16.63
C VAL A 414 -2.34 25.00 17.89
N ARG A 415 -3.46 24.90 18.62
CA ARG A 415 -3.57 24.04 19.81
C ARG A 415 -3.92 22.58 19.43
N PRO A 416 -3.49 21.58 20.22
CA PRO A 416 -3.93 20.20 20.04
C PRO A 416 -5.46 20.07 20.02
N GLY A 417 -6.02 19.22 19.15
CA GLY A 417 -7.46 19.01 19.05
C GLY A 417 -8.25 20.14 18.37
N GLN A 418 -7.59 21.24 17.97
CA GLN A 418 -8.25 22.41 17.38
C GLN A 418 -8.70 22.14 15.94
N THR A 419 -9.86 22.69 15.55
CA THR A 419 -10.27 22.76 14.14
C THR A 419 -9.47 23.83 13.42
N VAL A 420 -8.82 23.44 12.33
CA VAL A 420 -8.03 24.32 11.48
C VAL A 420 -8.69 24.51 10.13
N GLU A 421 -8.29 25.57 9.44
CA GLU A 421 -8.79 25.91 8.13
C GLU A 421 -7.65 26.31 7.20
N PHE A 422 -7.71 25.78 5.97
CA PHE A 422 -6.80 26.13 4.89
C PHE A 422 -7.58 26.66 3.68
N ASN A 423 -7.08 27.77 3.14
CA ASN A 423 -7.49 28.33 1.87
C ASN A 423 -6.47 27.95 0.80
N ILE A 424 -6.97 27.42 -0.31
CA ILE A 424 -6.18 26.91 -1.43
C ILE A 424 -6.52 27.76 -2.66
N ALA A 425 -5.50 28.30 -3.31
CA ALA A 425 -5.65 29.04 -4.55
C ALA A 425 -4.76 28.46 -5.66
N THR A 426 -5.35 28.09 -6.79
CA THR A 426 -4.65 27.53 -7.95
C THR A 426 -4.64 28.45 -9.18
N GLY A 427 -5.33 29.59 -9.10
CA GLY A 427 -5.48 30.58 -10.18
C GLY A 427 -6.37 30.13 -11.35
N SER A 428 -6.67 28.83 -11.43
CA SER A 428 -7.56 28.22 -12.41
C SER A 428 -8.15 26.91 -11.87
N PRO A 429 -9.23 26.36 -12.45
CA PRO A 429 -9.81 25.09 -11.99
C PRO A 429 -8.81 23.94 -12.01
N ALA A 430 -8.73 23.22 -10.89
CA ALA A 430 -7.78 22.14 -10.67
C ALA A 430 -8.32 21.13 -9.66
N ALA A 431 -7.80 19.90 -9.75
CA ALA A 431 -7.91 18.92 -8.68
C ALA A 431 -6.71 19.06 -7.74
N VAL A 432 -6.95 19.14 -6.43
CA VAL A 432 -5.92 19.36 -5.42
C VAL A 432 -5.87 18.19 -4.45
N TYR A 433 -4.77 17.45 -4.44
CA TYR A 433 -4.46 16.51 -3.39
C TYR A 433 -3.89 17.27 -2.19
N LEU A 434 -4.57 17.20 -1.04
CA LEU A 434 -4.15 17.81 0.22
C LEU A 434 -3.82 16.72 1.23
N LEU A 435 -2.61 16.77 1.78
CA LEU A 435 -2.09 15.83 2.76
C LEU A 435 -1.55 16.56 3.98
N VAL A 436 -1.98 16.16 5.17
CA VAL A 436 -1.52 16.69 6.46
C VAL A 436 -1.07 15.52 7.31
N ARG A 437 0.25 15.38 7.43
CA ARG A 437 0.89 14.23 8.08
C ARG A 437 2.00 14.67 9.02
N ASP A 438 2.28 13.86 10.04
CA ASP A 438 3.38 14.11 10.98
C ASP A 438 4.69 14.27 10.20
N SER A 439 5.39 15.38 10.45
CA SER A 439 6.61 15.77 9.73
C SER A 439 7.76 14.75 9.85
N ARG A 440 7.71 13.86 10.85
CA ARG A 440 8.71 12.80 11.05
C ARG A 440 8.54 11.64 10.08
N LEU A 441 7.36 11.47 9.50
CA LEU A 441 7.09 10.39 8.57
C LEU A 441 7.69 10.70 7.20
N ALA A 442 8.25 9.68 6.55
CA ALA A 442 8.69 9.75 5.16
C ALA A 442 7.53 9.46 4.19
N GLY A 443 7.65 9.98 2.97
CA GLY A 443 6.69 9.81 1.88
C GLY A 443 7.22 10.46 0.61
N ALA A 444 7.15 9.74 -0.52
CA ALA A 444 7.43 10.33 -1.83
C ALA A 444 6.32 11.32 -2.20
N THR A 445 6.65 12.38 -2.93
CA THR A 445 5.63 13.33 -3.40
C THR A 445 5.18 13.02 -4.83
N PRO A 446 3.95 13.41 -5.24
CA PRO A 446 3.50 13.26 -6.62
C PRO A 446 4.40 14.00 -7.62
N ARG A 447 4.93 15.17 -7.23
CA ARG A 447 5.90 15.95 -8.01
C ARG A 447 7.18 15.16 -8.30
N GLU A 448 7.77 14.53 -7.29
CA GLU A 448 9.00 13.74 -7.44
C GLU A 448 8.78 12.54 -8.38
N ARG A 449 7.67 11.83 -8.23
CA ARG A 449 7.34 10.68 -9.09
C ARG A 449 7.01 11.07 -10.53
N LEU A 450 6.36 12.22 -10.75
CA LEU A 450 6.15 12.77 -12.08
C LEU A 450 7.47 13.16 -12.76
N ALA A 451 8.38 13.80 -12.02
CA ALA A 451 9.71 14.12 -12.54
C ALA A 451 10.51 12.85 -12.90
N ALA A 452 10.46 11.82 -12.05
CA ALA A 452 11.08 10.53 -12.35
C ALA A 452 10.54 9.89 -13.64
N THR A 453 9.22 9.97 -13.83
CA THR A 453 8.55 9.51 -15.05
C THR A 453 9.02 10.27 -16.29
N LEU A 454 9.07 11.60 -16.22
CA LEU A 454 9.57 12.44 -17.33
C LEU A 454 11.02 12.10 -17.69
N LYS A 455 11.90 11.96 -16.69
CA LYS A 455 13.29 11.55 -16.93
C LYS A 455 13.36 10.20 -17.65
N GLY A 456 12.56 9.21 -17.21
CA GLY A 456 12.47 7.91 -17.88
C GLY A 456 12.09 8.03 -19.35
N GLY A 457 11.05 8.83 -19.64
CA GLY A 457 10.63 9.12 -21.01
C GLY A 457 11.72 9.77 -21.86
N PHE A 458 12.38 10.82 -21.36
CA PHE A 458 13.46 11.49 -22.09
C PHE A 458 14.69 10.60 -22.27
N GLU A 459 14.99 9.72 -21.31
CA GLU A 459 16.07 8.74 -21.42
C GLU A 459 15.79 7.71 -22.53
N GLY A 460 14.54 7.24 -22.63
CA GLY A 460 14.08 6.38 -23.72
C GLY A 460 14.26 7.05 -25.09
N ALA A 461 13.78 8.29 -25.23
CA ALA A 461 13.89 9.06 -26.46
C ALA A 461 15.36 9.31 -26.87
N ALA A 462 16.22 9.66 -25.91
CA ALA A 462 17.65 9.86 -26.13
C ALA A 462 18.37 8.59 -26.63
N LYS A 463 18.01 7.42 -26.08
CA LYS A 463 18.55 6.12 -26.52
C LYS A 463 18.08 5.73 -27.92
N TRP A 464 16.88 6.14 -28.31
CA TRP A 464 16.31 5.88 -29.64
C TRP A 464 16.88 6.80 -30.74
N ALA A 465 17.22 8.04 -30.39
CA ALA A 465 17.58 9.06 -31.36
C ALA A 465 18.92 8.82 -32.09
N THR A 466 19.11 9.50 -33.23
CA THR A 466 20.38 9.53 -33.97
C THR A 466 20.94 10.94 -33.94
N LEU A 467 22.24 11.06 -33.68
CA LEU A 467 22.98 12.32 -33.75
C LEU A 467 24.15 12.16 -34.72
N GLY A 468 24.22 13.01 -35.74
CA GLY A 468 25.36 13.11 -36.64
C GLY A 468 25.04 12.76 -38.10
N TYR A 469 26.11 12.60 -38.88
CA TYR A 469 26.01 12.27 -40.29
C TYR A 469 25.72 10.78 -40.52
N LEU A 470 24.79 10.51 -41.42
CA LEU A 470 24.39 9.14 -41.78
C LEU A 470 25.28 8.62 -42.91
N SER A 471 25.69 7.36 -42.80
CA SER A 471 26.48 6.66 -43.81
C SER A 471 25.87 5.36 -44.31
N LYS A 472 24.96 4.75 -43.52
CA LYS A 472 24.36 3.45 -43.84
C LYS A 472 23.09 3.58 -44.68
N LYS A 473 23.02 2.79 -45.74
CA LYS A 473 21.86 2.68 -46.63
C LYS A 473 20.86 1.66 -46.12
N VAL A 474 19.60 1.75 -46.53
CA VAL A 474 18.53 0.84 -46.07
C VAL A 474 18.86 -0.64 -46.36
N ASN A 475 19.45 -0.94 -47.52
CA ASN A 475 19.85 -2.30 -47.87
C ASN A 475 21.04 -2.85 -47.05
N GLU A 476 21.79 -1.98 -46.37
CA GLU A 476 22.86 -2.35 -45.43
C GLU A 476 22.33 -2.47 -43.99
N LEU A 477 21.13 -1.95 -43.73
CA LEU A 477 20.47 -1.96 -42.42
C LEU A 477 19.49 -3.13 -42.25
N ALA A 478 19.03 -3.72 -43.35
CA ALA A 478 18.07 -4.82 -43.33
C ALA A 478 18.75 -6.18 -43.54
N ASP A 479 18.44 -7.14 -42.67
CA ASP A 479 18.85 -8.55 -42.80
C ASP A 479 17.90 -9.26 -43.79
N TRP A 480 18.07 -8.99 -45.09
CA TRP A 480 17.28 -9.66 -46.13
C TRP A 480 17.90 -11.03 -46.44
N PRO A 481 17.18 -12.15 -46.22
CA PRO A 481 17.71 -13.47 -46.57
C PRO A 481 17.99 -13.55 -48.07
N ASP A 482 19.21 -13.97 -48.43
CA ASP A 482 19.64 -14.11 -49.82
C ASP A 482 18.85 -15.26 -50.48
N LEU A 483 17.77 -14.92 -51.18
CA LEU A 483 16.96 -15.87 -51.96
C LEU A 483 17.51 -16.05 -53.39
N THR A 484 18.83 -16.03 -53.58
CA THR A 484 19.41 -16.47 -54.86
C THR A 484 19.24 -18.00 -55.00
N PRO A 485 18.52 -18.49 -56.03
CA PRO A 485 18.54 -19.92 -56.33
C PRO A 485 19.98 -20.30 -56.72
N ARG A 486 20.53 -21.32 -56.06
CA ARG A 486 21.79 -21.98 -56.42
C ARG A 486 21.70 -22.60 -57.82
N TYR A 487 21.76 -21.81 -58.88
CA TYR A 487 22.07 -22.28 -60.24
C TYR A 487 22.79 -21.17 -61.01
N ARG A 488 24.10 -21.03 -60.75
CA ARG A 488 25.03 -20.54 -61.77
C ARG A 488 25.85 -21.73 -62.28
N THR A 489 25.93 -21.78 -63.61
CA THR A 489 26.84 -22.56 -64.46
C THR A 489 26.62 -24.08 -64.57
N MET A 490 25.88 -24.49 -65.60
CA MET A 490 26.46 -25.37 -66.62
C MET A 490 26.22 -24.75 -68.00
N ALA A 491 27.31 -24.62 -68.75
CA ALA A 491 27.37 -24.21 -70.15
C ALA A 491 26.70 -25.27 -71.04
N PHE A 492 26.05 -24.84 -72.12
CA PHE A 492 26.24 -25.36 -73.48
C PHE A 492 25.54 -24.40 -74.45
N GLY A 493 26.31 -23.88 -75.42
CA GLY A 493 25.79 -23.13 -76.55
C GLY A 493 25.29 -24.04 -77.66
N GLY A 494 24.53 -23.46 -78.59
CA GLY A 494 24.31 -24.03 -79.92
C GLY A 494 22.84 -24.06 -80.39
N ALA A 495 22.52 -23.12 -81.27
CA ALA A 495 21.69 -23.23 -82.48
C ALA A 495 20.23 -23.77 -82.44
N VAL A 496 19.36 -22.97 -83.07
CA VAL A 496 18.01 -23.18 -83.68
C VAL A 496 17.96 -24.42 -84.64
N PRO A 497 16.80 -24.96 -85.16
CA PRO A 497 15.37 -24.57 -85.06
C PRO A 497 14.25 -25.69 -85.05
N SER A 498 12.99 -25.28 -84.77
CA SER A 498 11.68 -25.76 -85.35
C SER A 498 11.12 -27.19 -85.03
N PRO A 499 9.86 -27.55 -85.40
CA PRO A 499 8.68 -27.58 -84.50
C PRO A 499 7.95 -28.96 -84.49
N VAL A 500 6.73 -29.01 -83.90
CA VAL A 500 5.58 -29.90 -84.23
C VAL A 500 5.09 -30.88 -83.14
N ARG A 501 3.80 -30.70 -82.81
CA ARG A 501 2.73 -31.62 -82.29
C ARG A 501 2.98 -32.36 -80.97
N ALA A 502 1.97 -32.76 -80.21
CA ALA A 502 0.56 -32.45 -79.97
C ALA A 502 0.07 -33.63 -79.12
N MET A 503 -0.65 -33.39 -78.02
CA MET A 503 -1.71 -34.28 -77.53
C MET A 503 -2.49 -33.57 -76.40
N MET A 504 -3.72 -33.17 -76.70
CA MET A 504 -4.86 -33.10 -75.76
C MET A 504 -5.44 -34.54 -75.60
N PRO A 505 -6.41 -34.87 -74.71
CA PRO A 505 -7.41 -34.02 -74.01
C PRO A 505 -7.54 -34.37 -72.49
N MET A 506 -8.29 -33.67 -71.64
CA MET A 506 -9.76 -33.78 -71.46
C MET A 506 -10.22 -32.76 -70.41
N ALA A 507 -11.37 -32.15 -70.66
CA ALA A 507 -12.09 -31.21 -69.79
C ALA A 507 -13.28 -31.91 -69.14
N VAL A 508 -13.59 -31.58 -67.88
CA VAL A 508 -14.92 -31.73 -67.22
C VAL A 508 -15.05 -30.64 -66.12
N PRO A 509 -16.26 -30.09 -65.86
CA PRO A 509 -16.53 -28.67 -65.49
C PRO A 509 -16.87 -28.43 -63.99
N PRO A 510 -17.18 -27.18 -63.57
CA PRO A 510 -17.45 -26.84 -62.17
C PRO A 510 -18.95 -26.98 -61.82
N PRO A 511 -19.32 -27.07 -60.52
CA PRO A 511 -20.72 -26.97 -60.12
C PRO A 511 -21.14 -25.52 -59.82
N ALA A 512 -22.35 -25.22 -60.28
CA ALA A 512 -23.10 -23.98 -60.12
C ALA A 512 -24.25 -24.16 -59.09
N PRO A 513 -25.04 -23.10 -58.78
CA PRO A 513 -25.80 -22.92 -57.53
C PRO A 513 -27.34 -23.07 -57.65
N GLY A 514 -28.06 -22.91 -56.52
CA GLY A 514 -29.50 -22.57 -56.42
C GLY A 514 -30.30 -23.47 -55.46
N SER A 515 -31.39 -23.07 -54.77
CA SER A 515 -32.10 -21.77 -54.64
C SER A 515 -33.33 -21.93 -53.70
N MET A 516 -33.67 -20.87 -52.94
CA MET A 516 -35.01 -20.38 -52.49
C MET A 516 -35.97 -21.31 -51.67
N LEU A 517 -36.86 -20.85 -50.77
CA LEU A 517 -37.81 -19.71 -50.78
C LEU A 517 -38.33 -19.32 -49.36
N ALA A 518 -38.50 -17.99 -49.15
CA ALA A 518 -39.66 -17.25 -48.58
C ALA A 518 -40.04 -17.35 -47.08
N GLY A 519 -40.55 -16.33 -46.38
CA GLY A 519 -40.82 -14.91 -46.65
C GLY A 519 -41.59 -14.24 -45.46
N GLY A 520 -41.14 -13.03 -45.05
CA GLY A 520 -41.84 -11.89 -44.38
C GLY A 520 -42.66 -12.04 -43.07
N PRO A 521 -43.13 -10.93 -42.43
CA PRO A 521 -42.69 -9.53 -42.49
C PRO A 521 -42.49 -8.86 -41.10
N VAL A 522 -42.12 -7.58 -41.15
CA VAL A 522 -41.97 -6.57 -40.07
C VAL A 522 -43.33 -6.08 -39.56
N MET A 523 -43.45 -5.71 -38.28
CA MET A 523 -44.42 -4.72 -37.79
C MET A 523 -43.89 -3.97 -36.56
N ASP A 524 -44.25 -2.69 -36.54
CA ASP A 524 -43.94 -1.61 -35.60
C ASP A 524 -45.13 -1.37 -34.64
N MET A 525 -44.92 -0.52 -33.65
CA MET A 525 -45.89 0.24 -32.82
C MET A 525 -46.61 -0.40 -31.62
N ALA A 526 -46.32 0.21 -30.46
CA ALA A 526 -47.23 0.90 -29.52
C ALA A 526 -48.48 0.22 -28.90
N ALA A 527 -48.68 0.59 -27.62
CA ALA A 527 -49.94 0.74 -26.87
C ALA A 527 -50.59 -0.48 -26.16
N VAL A 528 -50.53 -0.41 -24.81
CA VAL A 528 -51.54 -0.64 -23.74
C VAL A 528 -52.89 -1.28 -24.17
N PRO A 529 -53.42 -2.25 -23.39
CA PRO A 529 -54.43 -1.89 -22.40
C PRO A 529 -54.28 -2.55 -21.01
N ASP A 530 -54.77 -1.76 -20.05
CA ASP A 530 -55.06 -1.98 -18.65
C ASP A 530 -56.11 -3.08 -18.40
N LEU A 531 -55.99 -3.83 -17.29
CA LEU A 531 -57.11 -4.39 -16.52
C LEU A 531 -56.66 -4.93 -15.15
N ALA A 532 -56.57 -3.98 -14.22
CA ALA A 532 -57.00 -4.00 -12.82
C ALA A 532 -57.60 -5.28 -12.20
N ARG A 533 -57.16 -5.59 -10.96
CA ARG A 533 -57.91 -5.61 -9.66
C ARG A 533 -57.23 -6.59 -8.67
N GLY A 534 -56.92 -6.25 -7.41
CA GLY A 534 -57.07 -5.01 -6.65
C GLY A 534 -56.74 -5.21 -5.15
N GLY A 535 -56.56 -4.07 -4.45
CA GLY A 535 -56.69 -3.87 -2.99
C GLY A 535 -55.57 -4.45 -2.12
N VAL A 536 -54.91 -3.72 -1.21
CA VAL A 536 -55.43 -2.67 -0.32
C VAL A 536 -54.32 -1.66 0.02
N MET A 537 -54.68 -0.38 -0.11
CA MET A 537 -53.94 0.79 0.35
C MET A 537 -53.93 0.91 1.89
N TYR A 538 -52.79 1.28 2.46
CA TYR A 538 -52.74 2.27 3.55
C TYR A 538 -51.93 3.49 3.07
N LYS A 539 -52.55 4.66 3.18
CA LYS A 539 -52.02 5.99 2.81
C LYS A 539 -51.44 6.71 4.03
N GLY A 540 -50.42 7.52 3.77
CA GLY A 540 -49.99 8.66 4.61
C GLY A 540 -48.56 8.46 5.12
N GLY A 541 -47.59 9.34 4.92
CA GLY A 541 -47.56 10.66 4.31
C GLY A 541 -46.09 11.08 4.14
N LYS A 542 -45.86 12.13 3.36
CA LYS A 542 -44.55 12.73 3.07
C LYS A 542 -43.78 13.07 4.36
N ALA A 543 -42.55 12.57 4.47
CA ALA A 543 -41.44 13.19 5.21
C ALA A 543 -40.13 12.51 4.78
N ALA A 544 -39.57 12.95 3.65
CA ALA A 544 -38.21 12.63 3.24
C ALA A 544 -37.54 13.95 2.88
N GLU A 545 -37.19 14.69 3.92
CA GLU A 545 -36.29 15.84 3.98
C GLU A 545 -36.12 16.14 5.49
N MET A 546 -34.89 16.40 5.95
CA MET A 546 -34.44 16.58 7.35
C MET A 546 -33.95 15.32 8.09
N PHE A 547 -32.66 14.99 7.94
CA PHE A 547 -31.75 14.60 9.05
C PHE A 547 -30.29 14.86 8.62
N MET A 548 -29.97 16.14 8.43
CA MET A 548 -28.65 16.72 8.67
C MET A 548 -28.91 18.13 9.20
N ASP A 549 -28.07 18.55 10.14
CA ASP A 549 -28.14 19.79 10.93
C ASP A 549 -29.24 19.88 12.00
N TYR A 550 -28.82 19.72 13.26
CA TYR A 550 -29.04 20.74 14.29
C TYR A 550 -28.08 20.51 15.48
N ASN A 551 -26.92 21.18 15.45
CA ASN A 551 -26.31 21.77 16.64
C ASN A 551 -26.38 23.28 16.45
N ALA A 552 -27.59 23.83 16.58
CA ALA A 552 -27.76 25.27 16.60
C ALA A 552 -27.62 25.78 18.04
N ALA A 553 -26.73 26.75 18.18
CA ALA A 553 -26.51 27.54 19.37
C ALA A 553 -27.81 28.17 19.90
N THR A 554 -28.17 27.82 21.14
CA THR A 554 -28.98 28.68 21.99
C THR A 554 -28.06 29.66 22.72
N THR A 555 -28.11 30.93 22.30
CA THR A 555 -27.54 32.07 23.00
C THR A 555 -28.34 32.37 24.26
N GLY A 556 -27.86 31.89 25.41
CA GLY A 556 -28.25 32.36 26.74
C GLY A 556 -27.09 33.16 27.38
N PRO A 557 -27.36 34.19 28.19
CA PRO A 557 -26.30 35.01 28.78
C PRO A 557 -25.44 34.22 29.77
N ALA A 558 -24.14 34.49 29.70
CA ALA A 558 -23.07 33.85 30.46
C ALA A 558 -23.38 33.76 31.96
N GLN A 559 -23.44 32.52 32.47
CA GLN A 559 -23.23 32.19 33.88
C GLN A 559 -21.95 31.37 33.99
N GLY A 560 -21.06 31.80 34.90
CA GLY A 560 -19.64 31.47 34.93
C GLY A 560 -19.31 29.98 34.90
N GLU A 561 -18.40 29.65 33.99
CA GLU A 561 -17.71 28.37 33.96
C GLU A 561 -16.85 28.22 35.22
N GLY A 562 -17.11 27.17 36.00
CA GLY A 562 -16.14 26.65 36.96
C GLY A 562 -14.89 26.14 36.25
N PRO A 563 -13.77 25.92 36.97
CA PRO A 563 -12.52 25.51 36.35
C PRO A 563 -12.71 24.21 35.56
N GLY A 564 -12.56 24.29 34.24
CA GLY A 564 -12.74 23.18 33.32
C GLY A 564 -11.85 22.00 33.70
N GLN A 565 -12.45 20.82 33.84
CA GLN A 565 -11.71 19.56 33.92
C GLN A 565 -10.97 19.36 32.60
N ALA A 566 -9.64 19.33 32.63
CA ALA A 566 -8.87 18.96 31.45
C ALA A 566 -9.12 17.48 31.13
N THR A 567 -9.47 17.22 29.87
CA THR A 567 -9.56 15.88 29.30
C THR A 567 -8.17 15.35 29.00
N VAL A 568 -7.93 14.08 29.30
CA VAL A 568 -6.68 13.38 28.92
C VAL A 568 -6.58 13.38 27.39
N ARG A 569 -5.38 13.63 26.84
CA ARG A 569 -5.14 13.57 25.39
C ARG A 569 -5.20 12.11 24.92
N GLU A 570 -6.05 11.80 23.96
CA GLU A 570 -6.34 10.43 23.49
C GLU A 570 -6.10 10.23 21.99
N ASP A 571 -6.25 11.27 21.16
CA ASP A 571 -6.08 11.17 19.70
C ASP A 571 -4.64 11.52 19.26
N PHE A 572 -3.89 10.53 18.80
CA PHE A 572 -2.52 10.68 18.30
C PHE A 572 -2.36 10.17 16.86
N ALA A 573 -3.36 10.38 16.00
CA ALA A 573 -3.27 10.00 14.60
C ALA A 573 -2.10 10.70 13.88
N ASP A 574 -1.29 9.95 13.12
CA ASP A 574 -0.11 10.52 12.45
C ASP A 574 -0.47 11.21 11.11
N VAL A 575 -1.66 10.95 10.58
CA VAL A 575 -2.20 11.64 9.40
C VAL A 575 -3.47 12.33 9.84
N ALA A 576 -3.40 13.65 9.98
CA ALA A 576 -4.53 14.46 10.42
C ALA A 576 -5.58 14.62 9.32
N TYR A 577 -5.15 14.68 8.05
CA TYR A 577 -6.05 14.89 6.92
C TYR A 577 -5.45 14.42 5.59
N CYS A 578 -6.25 13.79 4.73
CA CYS A 578 -5.83 13.37 3.40
C CYS A 578 -7.03 13.25 2.47
N THR A 579 -7.07 14.04 1.39
CA THR A 579 -8.18 14.02 0.42
C THR A 579 -7.80 14.61 -0.95
N VAL A 580 -8.68 14.43 -1.94
CA VAL A 580 -8.64 15.15 -3.22
C VAL A 580 -9.83 16.11 -3.29
N LEU A 581 -9.53 17.41 -3.41
CA LEU A 581 -10.49 18.50 -3.53
C LEU A 581 -10.59 18.93 -5.00
N LYS A 582 -11.75 19.49 -5.40
CA LYS A 582 -11.89 20.25 -6.65
C LYS A 582 -11.99 21.73 -6.32
N THR A 583 -11.19 22.57 -6.99
CA THR A 583 -11.33 24.02 -6.87
C THR A 583 -12.52 24.53 -7.69
N GLY A 584 -13.06 25.68 -7.30
CA GLY A 584 -14.10 26.37 -8.03
C GLY A 584 -13.63 26.89 -9.39
N PRO A 585 -14.54 27.46 -10.20
CA PRO A 585 -14.20 28.09 -11.48
C PRO A 585 -13.13 29.18 -11.41
N ASP A 586 -12.99 29.82 -10.24
CA ASP A 586 -11.99 30.84 -9.90
C ASP A 586 -10.66 30.26 -9.36
N GLY A 587 -10.55 28.93 -9.28
CA GLY A 587 -9.38 28.24 -8.73
C GLY A 587 -9.28 28.31 -7.21
N GLN A 588 -10.37 28.58 -6.48
CA GLN A 588 -10.37 28.62 -5.01
C GLN A 588 -10.96 27.36 -4.39
N ALA A 589 -10.45 26.93 -3.24
CA ALA A 589 -11.06 25.94 -2.36
C ALA A 589 -10.77 26.26 -0.89
N ARG A 590 -11.70 25.88 -0.01
CA ARG A 590 -11.56 26.02 1.44
C ARG A 590 -11.86 24.68 2.10
N VAL A 591 -11.05 24.32 3.09
CA VAL A 591 -11.20 23.07 3.82
C VAL A 591 -10.96 23.28 5.30
N SER A 592 -11.80 22.64 6.12
CA SER A 592 -11.69 22.69 7.57
C SER A 592 -11.76 21.27 8.13
N PHE A 593 -10.89 20.96 9.09
CA PHE A 593 -10.83 19.65 9.75
C PHE A 593 -10.28 19.79 11.17
N LYS A 594 -10.62 18.83 12.04
CA LYS A 594 -10.12 18.76 13.41
C LYS A 594 -8.74 18.11 13.43
N LEU A 595 -7.77 18.72 14.11
CA LEU A 595 -6.47 18.11 14.32
C LEU A 595 -6.50 17.06 15.43
N PRO A 596 -5.58 16.07 15.38
CA PRO A 596 -5.29 15.22 16.53
C PRO A 596 -4.77 16.01 17.74
N GLU A 597 -4.73 15.35 18.88
CA GLU A 597 -4.30 15.91 20.18
C GLU A 597 -2.79 15.72 20.43
N ALA A 598 -2.06 15.20 19.44
CA ALA A 598 -0.61 15.12 19.47
C ALA A 598 0.04 16.51 19.43
N ILE A 599 0.96 16.77 20.37
CA ILE A 599 1.88 17.92 20.30
C ILE A 599 3.00 17.54 19.33
N THR A 600 2.87 18.00 18.10
CA THR A 600 3.76 17.62 16.98
C THR A 600 3.83 18.74 15.94
N ALA A 601 4.73 18.60 14.97
CA ALA A 601 4.70 19.39 13.74
C ALA A 601 4.12 18.55 12.60
N TYR A 602 3.06 19.05 11.97
CA TYR A 602 2.51 18.48 10.74
C TYR A 602 3.13 19.17 9.52
N ARG A 603 3.37 18.40 8.47
CA ARG A 603 3.63 18.92 7.13
C ARG A 603 2.32 18.93 6.35
N VAL A 604 1.96 20.11 5.83
CA VAL A 604 0.78 20.33 4.99
C VAL A 604 1.26 20.40 3.55
N GLU A 605 0.91 19.43 2.73
CA GLU A 605 1.33 19.32 1.34
C GLU A 605 0.12 19.48 0.42
N ALA A 606 0.22 20.35 -0.58
CA ALA A 606 -0.78 20.48 -1.64
C ALA A 606 -0.15 20.24 -3.00
N PHE A 607 -0.72 19.29 -3.74
CA PHE A 607 -0.40 19.02 -5.14
C PHE A 607 -1.63 19.33 -5.99
N ALA A 608 -1.52 20.31 -6.87
CA ALA A 608 -2.58 20.70 -7.79
C ALA A 608 -2.28 20.16 -9.19
N LEU A 609 -3.27 19.53 -9.82
CA LEU A 609 -3.27 19.16 -11.23
C LEU A 609 -4.36 19.97 -11.94
N GLY A 610 -3.94 20.82 -12.88
CA GLY A 610 -4.84 21.64 -13.66
C GLY A 610 -5.70 20.82 -14.62
N ALA A 611 -6.81 21.40 -15.07
CA ALA A 611 -7.71 20.78 -16.04
C ALA A 611 -6.95 20.22 -17.25
N GLY A 612 -7.22 18.96 -17.59
CA GLY A 612 -6.54 18.25 -18.69
C GLY A 612 -5.12 17.76 -18.36
N GLY A 613 -4.68 17.80 -17.10
CA GLY A 613 -3.51 17.05 -16.61
C GLY A 613 -2.13 17.51 -17.12
N ARG A 614 -2.02 18.64 -17.82
CA ARG A 614 -0.75 19.14 -18.40
C ARG A 614 0.03 20.08 -17.49
N GLU A 615 -0.67 20.80 -16.63
CA GLU A 615 -0.06 21.73 -15.67
C GLU A 615 -0.20 21.15 -14.26
N TRP A 616 0.87 21.19 -13.47
CA TRP A 616 0.84 20.82 -12.07
C TRP A 616 1.71 21.73 -11.23
N ALA A 617 1.32 21.89 -9.98
CA ALA A 617 2.06 22.68 -9.00
C ALA A 617 2.08 21.93 -7.67
N TYR A 618 3.09 22.22 -6.86
CA TYR A 618 3.25 21.64 -5.53
C TYR A 618 3.73 22.71 -4.58
N THR A 619 3.13 22.76 -3.40
CA THR A 619 3.63 23.55 -2.28
C THR A 619 3.50 22.78 -0.97
N SER A 620 4.31 23.14 0.01
CA SER A 620 4.19 22.57 1.35
C SER A 620 4.50 23.60 2.43
N GLU A 621 3.71 23.56 3.50
CA GLU A 621 3.85 24.42 4.68
C GLU A 621 4.01 23.56 5.95
N ASN A 622 4.55 24.14 7.01
CA ASN A 622 4.62 23.50 8.33
C ASN A 622 3.51 24.06 9.23
N LEU A 623 2.88 23.16 9.99
CA LEU A 623 1.87 23.47 10.99
C LEU A 623 2.33 22.95 12.34
N GLU A 624 2.66 23.86 13.25
CA GLU A 624 3.08 23.52 14.62
C GLU A 624 1.85 23.36 15.52
N VAL A 625 1.73 22.19 16.15
CA VAL A 625 0.69 21.92 17.15
C VAL A 625 1.35 21.97 18.51
N ASN A 626 1.05 23.02 19.27
CA ASN A 626 1.70 23.30 20.53
C ASN A 626 0.74 23.96 21.53
N GLN A 627 1.07 23.89 22.82
CA GLN A 627 0.33 24.56 23.89
C GLN A 627 1.30 25.16 24.92
N PRO A 628 0.92 26.21 25.67
CA PRO A 628 1.85 26.90 26.57
C PRO A 628 2.39 26.05 27.72
N LEU A 629 1.62 25.05 28.14
CA LEU A 629 1.96 24.09 29.20
C LEU A 629 1.81 22.66 28.67
N TRP A 630 2.89 21.87 28.71
CA TRP A 630 2.78 20.45 28.37
C TRP A 630 3.84 19.58 29.04
N ALA A 631 3.51 18.30 29.17
CA ALA A 631 4.43 17.24 29.56
C ALA A 631 4.37 16.09 28.54
N GLU A 632 5.53 15.55 28.13
CA GLU A 632 5.57 14.42 27.20
C GLU A 632 6.55 13.34 27.66
N PHE A 633 6.05 12.12 27.72
CA PHE A 633 6.78 10.94 28.17
C PHE A 633 7.69 10.36 27.07
N LYS A 634 8.92 9.99 27.43
CA LYS A 634 9.73 8.98 26.77
C LYS A 634 9.83 7.77 27.69
N LEU A 635 8.97 6.80 27.41
CA LEU A 635 8.97 5.55 28.14
C LEU A 635 9.39 4.40 27.23
N PRO A 636 10.16 3.43 27.74
CA PRO A 636 10.33 2.16 27.06
C PRO A 636 8.98 1.46 26.86
N ALA A 637 8.80 0.76 25.74
CA ALA A 637 7.59 -0.03 25.52
C ALA A 637 7.48 -1.20 26.52
N PHE A 638 8.61 -1.85 26.79
CA PHE A 638 8.71 -3.01 27.66
C PHE A 638 9.87 -2.86 28.64
N VAL A 639 9.66 -3.25 29.88
CA VAL A 639 10.69 -3.30 30.91
C VAL A 639 10.57 -4.59 31.70
N TYR A 640 11.69 -5.27 31.94
CA TYR A 640 11.72 -6.33 32.94
C TYR A 640 11.85 -5.68 34.33
N PRO A 641 11.05 -6.06 35.35
CA PRO A 641 11.08 -5.40 36.67
C PRO A 641 12.44 -5.33 37.38
N GLY A 642 13.42 -6.14 36.97
CA GLY A 642 14.80 -6.10 37.49
C GLY A 642 15.79 -5.25 36.68
N ASP A 643 15.36 -4.68 35.56
CA ASP A 643 16.23 -3.89 34.68
C ASP A 643 16.20 -2.41 35.05
N LEU A 644 17.37 -1.77 34.93
CA LEU A 644 17.49 -0.33 35.02
C LEU A 644 17.07 0.30 33.69
N ALA A 645 15.81 0.69 33.58
CA ALA A 645 15.27 1.34 32.38
C ALA A 645 15.15 2.85 32.59
N PRO A 646 16.06 3.67 32.06
CA PRO A 646 15.96 5.13 32.21
C PRO A 646 14.77 5.66 31.42
N ALA A 647 13.97 6.49 32.06
CA ALA A 647 12.85 7.18 31.46
C ALA A 647 12.97 8.69 31.62
N VAL A 648 12.35 9.41 30.69
CA VAL A 648 12.38 10.88 30.64
C VAL A 648 10.97 11.41 30.49
N LEU A 649 10.64 12.46 31.23
CA LEU A 649 9.50 13.32 30.97
C LEU A 649 10.05 14.71 30.66
N GLU A 650 9.75 15.23 29.48
CA GLU A 650 10.04 16.63 29.17
C GLU A 650 8.84 17.49 29.57
N VAL A 651 9.14 18.67 30.10
CA VAL A 651 8.15 19.63 30.57
C VAL A 651 8.41 20.99 29.92
N ASN A 652 7.34 21.63 29.44
CA ASN A 652 7.31 23.03 29.05
C ASN A 652 6.28 23.78 29.90
N CYS A 653 6.65 24.97 30.37
CA CYS A 653 5.73 25.92 30.99
C CYS A 653 6.15 27.35 30.62
N ASN A 654 5.43 27.99 29.70
CA ASN A 654 5.79 29.33 29.21
C ASN A 654 5.89 30.40 30.32
N SER A 655 5.06 30.30 31.37
CA SER A 655 5.10 31.23 32.52
C SER A 655 6.35 31.06 33.40
N GLY A 656 7.05 29.93 33.26
CA GLY A 656 8.21 29.57 34.05
C GLY A 656 7.90 29.14 35.48
N LYS A 657 6.63 28.96 35.87
CA LYS A 657 6.25 28.40 37.18
C LYS A 657 5.18 27.33 37.03
N PHE A 658 5.48 26.10 37.46
CA PHE A 658 4.55 24.99 37.32
C PHE A 658 4.57 24.07 38.54
N SER A 659 3.52 23.29 38.73
CA SER A 659 3.52 22.11 39.60
C SER A 659 3.52 20.83 38.78
N LEU A 660 4.27 19.81 39.23
CA LEU A 660 4.35 18.50 38.59
C LEU A 660 4.06 17.40 39.61
N LYS A 661 3.13 16.50 39.27
CA LYS A 661 2.96 15.20 39.93
C LYS A 661 3.25 14.09 38.95
N LEU A 662 4.21 13.23 39.29
CA LEU A 662 4.55 12.04 38.52
C LEU A 662 4.07 10.80 39.26
N LEU A 663 3.19 10.04 38.63
CA LEU A 663 2.54 8.86 39.19
C LEU A 663 2.83 7.63 38.33
N CYS A 664 2.98 6.48 38.99
CA CYS A 664 2.96 5.17 38.35
C CYS A 664 1.98 4.28 39.12
N ASP A 665 0.92 3.82 38.45
CA ASP A 665 -0.23 3.11 39.03
C ASP A 665 -0.88 3.91 40.18
N GLY A 666 -1.00 5.23 39.99
CA GLY A 666 -1.55 6.17 40.98
C GLY A 666 -0.63 6.47 42.16
N ARG A 667 0.57 5.88 42.24
CA ARG A 667 1.54 6.12 43.31
C ARG A 667 2.60 7.15 42.89
N PRO A 668 2.96 8.13 43.74
CA PRO A 668 4.06 9.06 43.45
C PRO A 668 5.39 8.36 43.20
N VAL A 669 6.13 8.85 42.19
CA VAL A 669 7.46 8.34 41.82
C VAL A 669 8.51 9.41 42.07
N ALA A 670 9.65 9.01 42.65
CA ALA A 670 10.80 9.90 42.80
C ALA A 670 11.46 10.17 41.45
N PHE A 671 11.83 11.42 41.20
CA PHE A 671 12.48 11.83 39.96
C PHE A 671 13.60 12.81 40.24
N LYS A 672 14.51 12.96 39.27
CA LYS A 672 15.51 14.02 39.22
C LYS A 672 15.08 15.04 38.18
N LEU A 673 15.18 16.31 38.51
CA LEU A 673 14.81 17.39 37.60
C LEU A 673 16.06 18.21 37.23
N THR A 674 16.17 18.56 35.96
CA THR A 674 17.18 19.47 35.42
C THR A 674 16.50 20.56 34.59
N GLY A 675 17.03 21.78 34.58
CA GLY A 675 16.46 22.92 33.81
C GLY A 675 15.47 23.81 34.58
N ALA A 676 14.96 23.35 35.73
CA ALA A 676 14.16 24.19 36.66
C ALA A 676 14.66 24.05 38.10
N ALA A 677 14.48 25.12 38.88
CA ALA A 677 14.76 25.16 40.31
C ALA A 677 13.51 24.73 41.10
N GLN A 678 13.67 23.86 42.10
CA GLN A 678 12.58 23.47 42.98
C GLN A 678 12.22 24.61 43.93
N LEU A 679 10.94 24.99 43.98
CA LEU A 679 10.42 26.00 44.90
C LEU A 679 9.86 25.38 46.18
N ASN A 680 9.11 24.28 46.05
CA ASN A 680 8.57 23.46 47.13
C ASN A 680 8.39 22.01 46.64
N ALA A 681 7.73 21.14 47.43
CA ALA A 681 7.62 19.70 47.13
C ALA A 681 7.18 19.41 45.69
N ASP A 682 6.14 20.09 45.21
CA ASP A 682 5.53 19.83 43.90
C ASP A 682 5.69 20.98 42.90
N SER A 683 6.27 22.12 43.29
CA SER A 683 6.36 23.34 42.44
C SER A 683 7.79 23.68 42.02
N PHE A 684 7.94 24.14 40.78
CA PHE A 684 9.23 24.38 40.14
C PHE A 684 9.22 25.72 39.39
N GLN A 685 10.41 26.33 39.29
CA GLN A 685 10.66 27.55 38.54
C GLN A 685 11.66 27.30 37.41
N GLY A 686 11.20 27.47 36.18
CA GLY A 686 11.93 27.27 34.95
C GLY A 686 10.95 27.06 33.81
N GLN A 687 11.25 27.58 32.62
CA GLN A 687 10.38 27.40 31.45
C GLN A 687 10.43 25.97 30.90
N ARG A 688 11.59 25.32 31.01
CA ARG A 688 11.84 23.96 30.55
C ARG A 688 12.38 23.13 31.69
N ALA A 689 11.92 21.89 31.78
CA ALA A 689 12.49 20.93 32.70
C ALA A 689 12.58 19.53 32.06
N LYS A 690 13.73 18.90 32.22
CA LYS A 690 13.91 17.48 31.93
C LYS A 690 13.84 16.70 33.24
N VAL A 691 12.86 15.83 33.34
CA VAL A 691 12.59 14.99 34.49
C VAL A 691 13.07 13.58 34.16
N THR A 692 14.03 13.06 34.89
CA THR A 692 14.56 11.70 34.71
C THR A 692 14.17 10.81 35.89
N PHE A 693 13.76 9.59 35.57
CA PHE A 693 13.31 8.60 36.55
C PHE A 693 13.57 7.20 36.02
N GLU A 694 13.36 6.20 36.86
CA GLU A 694 13.48 4.79 36.49
C GLU A 694 12.10 4.26 36.11
N ALA A 695 11.97 3.84 34.85
CA ALA A 695 10.75 3.23 34.36
C ALA A 695 10.60 1.83 34.93
N ARG A 696 9.37 1.49 35.30
CA ARG A 696 8.92 0.15 35.69
C ARG A 696 7.61 -0.13 34.97
N PRO A 697 7.23 -1.41 34.81
CA PRO A 697 5.92 -1.76 34.30
C PRO A 697 4.80 -1.09 35.12
N GLY A 698 3.80 -0.54 34.42
CA GLY A 698 2.68 0.17 35.02
C GLY A 698 2.16 1.33 34.17
N ARG A 699 1.07 1.93 34.63
CA ARG A 699 0.43 3.11 34.02
C ARG A 699 1.08 4.38 34.57
N TRP A 700 1.81 5.07 33.72
CA TRP A 700 2.51 6.32 34.02
C TRP A 700 1.63 7.52 33.70
N ARG A 701 1.50 8.43 34.67
CA ARG A 701 0.70 9.64 34.55
C ARG A 701 1.50 10.83 35.07
N ALA A 702 1.63 11.87 34.25
CA ALA A 702 2.21 13.14 34.63
C ALA A 702 1.09 14.19 34.63
N GLU A 703 0.90 14.85 35.77
CA GLU A 703 -0.04 15.95 35.91
C GLU A 703 0.74 17.26 36.08
N LEU A 704 0.46 18.22 35.21
CA LEU A 704 1.16 19.48 35.15
C LEU A 704 0.17 20.63 35.30
N ARG A 705 0.50 21.63 36.12
CA ARG A 705 -0.30 22.86 36.26
C ARG A 705 0.59 24.09 36.16
N ASP A 706 0.22 25.06 35.34
CA ASP A 706 0.84 26.37 35.33
C ASP A 706 0.32 27.16 36.55
N LEU A 707 1.23 27.61 37.41
CA LEU A 707 0.89 28.33 38.64
C LEU A 707 0.56 29.81 38.40
N VAL A 708 0.78 30.31 37.19
CA VAL A 708 0.47 31.70 36.79
C VAL A 708 -0.81 31.75 35.97
N SER A 709 -0.88 30.98 34.88
CA SER A 709 -2.06 31.01 33.99
C SER A 709 -3.21 30.12 34.49
N GLY A 710 -2.91 29.14 35.34
CA GLY A 710 -3.87 28.13 35.76
C GLY A 710 -4.12 27.02 34.74
N GLU A 711 -3.48 27.06 33.56
CA GLU A 711 -3.54 25.98 32.57
C GLU A 711 -3.07 24.65 33.19
N TYR A 712 -3.56 23.54 32.65
CA TYR A 712 -3.29 22.19 33.16
C TYR A 712 -3.15 21.21 32.00
N ASP A 713 -2.19 20.29 32.09
CA ASP A 713 -1.95 19.22 31.11
C ASP A 713 -1.79 17.88 31.83
N VAL A 714 -2.30 16.81 31.20
CA VAL A 714 -2.10 15.43 31.66
C VAL A 714 -1.51 14.62 30.52
N SER A 715 -0.36 14.02 30.79
CA SER A 715 0.26 13.02 29.92
C SER A 715 0.10 11.66 30.55
N GLU A 716 -0.30 10.67 29.76
CA GLU A 716 -0.47 9.29 30.24
C GLU A 716 0.03 8.28 29.21
N ARG A 717 0.78 7.29 29.69
CA ARG A 717 1.37 6.20 28.90
C ARG A 717 1.49 4.94 29.74
N THR A 718 1.53 3.78 29.09
CA THR A 718 1.73 2.49 29.77
C THR A 718 3.09 1.92 29.40
N VAL A 719 3.80 1.39 30.39
CA VAL A 719 4.98 0.54 30.20
C VAL A 719 4.55 -0.89 30.49
N GLU A 720 4.70 -1.78 29.52
CA GLU A 720 4.34 -3.19 29.69
C GLU A 720 5.49 -3.97 30.35
N ALA A 721 5.15 -5.05 31.04
CA ALA A 721 6.15 -5.95 31.58
C ALA A 721 6.73 -6.83 30.45
N LEU A 722 8.05 -6.92 30.39
CA LEU A 722 8.72 -7.72 29.36
C LEU A 722 8.25 -9.19 29.42
N GLY A 723 7.72 -9.68 28.31
CA GLY A 723 7.22 -11.06 28.19
C GLY A 723 5.95 -11.33 29.00
N ARG A 724 5.39 -10.34 29.71
CA ARG A 724 4.17 -10.48 30.50
C ARG A 724 3.15 -9.44 30.06
N PHE A 725 2.22 -9.87 29.21
CA PHE A 725 1.29 -9.01 28.53
C PHE A 725 -0.09 -9.11 29.19
N THR A 726 -0.58 -7.97 29.67
CA THR A 726 -1.94 -7.87 30.19
C THR A 726 -2.84 -7.33 29.10
N SER A 727 -3.91 -8.05 28.79
CA SER A 727 -4.96 -7.61 27.88
C SER A 727 -6.33 -7.70 28.56
N LEU A 728 -7.28 -6.89 28.11
CA LEU A 728 -8.67 -7.03 28.51
C LEU A 728 -9.36 -7.97 27.53
N ALA A 729 -9.82 -9.12 28.01
CA ALA A 729 -10.70 -9.98 27.23
C ALA A 729 -12.15 -9.57 27.48
N ARG A 730 -12.88 -9.40 26.38
CA ARG A 730 -14.32 -9.18 26.38
C ARG A 730 -14.98 -10.49 25.95
N ARG A 731 -15.40 -11.26 26.94
CA ARG A 731 -16.19 -12.47 26.71
C ARG A 731 -17.66 -12.15 26.92
N PHE A 732 -18.54 -13.04 26.48
CA PHE A 732 -19.97 -12.88 26.71
C PHE A 732 -20.58 -14.18 27.23
N GLN A 733 -21.68 -14.02 27.95
CA GLN A 733 -22.45 -15.12 28.48
C GLN A 733 -23.93 -14.87 28.19
N VAL A 734 -24.62 -15.91 27.74
CA VAL A 734 -26.09 -15.93 27.65
C VAL A 734 -26.63 -16.46 28.97
N LEU A 735 -27.44 -15.64 29.64
CA LEU A 735 -28.11 -15.97 30.88
C LEU A 735 -29.60 -16.22 30.62
N LEU A 736 -30.12 -17.27 31.25
CA LEU A 736 -31.52 -17.67 31.22
C LEU A 736 -32.24 -17.21 32.49
N ALA A 737 -33.57 -17.17 32.44
CA ALA A 737 -34.39 -16.86 33.60
C ALA A 737 -33.99 -17.68 34.84
N GLY A 738 -33.81 -16.99 35.97
CA GLY A 738 -33.33 -17.53 37.24
C GLY A 738 -31.81 -17.63 37.38
N GLN A 739 -31.03 -17.31 36.33
CA GLN A 739 -29.57 -17.26 36.42
C GLN A 739 -29.07 -15.87 36.81
N SER A 740 -28.00 -15.84 37.60
CA SER A 740 -27.33 -14.62 38.03
C SER A 740 -25.83 -14.67 37.77
N LEU A 741 -25.22 -13.49 37.76
CA LEU A 741 -23.79 -13.28 37.61
C LEU A 741 -23.32 -12.18 38.56
N ASP A 742 -22.28 -12.49 39.34
CA ASP A 742 -21.62 -11.56 40.24
C ASP A 742 -20.27 -11.15 39.67
N LEU A 743 -19.98 -9.84 39.68
CA LEU A 743 -18.74 -9.25 39.15
C LEU A 743 -17.49 -9.91 39.75
N ALA A 744 -17.45 -10.03 41.08
CA ALA A 744 -16.31 -10.60 41.80
C ALA A 744 -16.16 -12.11 41.57
N ALA A 745 -17.26 -12.87 41.59
CA ALA A 745 -17.23 -14.32 41.36
C ALA A 745 -16.85 -14.66 39.92
N ALA A 746 -17.16 -13.78 38.97
CA ALA A 746 -16.76 -13.91 37.58
C ALA A 746 -15.29 -13.53 37.32
N GLY A 747 -14.57 -12.98 38.30
CA GLY A 747 -13.21 -12.44 38.10
C GLY A 747 -13.19 -11.29 37.09
N ALA A 748 -14.28 -10.51 37.03
CA ALA A 748 -14.50 -9.49 36.02
C ALA A 748 -14.19 -8.09 36.56
N VAL A 749 -13.70 -7.22 35.68
CA VAL A 749 -13.55 -5.78 35.94
C VAL A 749 -14.80 -5.00 35.58
N GLN A 750 -15.63 -5.55 34.69
CA GLN A 750 -16.90 -4.94 34.28
C GLN A 750 -17.91 -6.00 33.83
N LEU A 751 -19.18 -5.78 34.17
CA LEU A 751 -20.33 -6.44 33.58
C LEU A 751 -21.13 -5.44 32.76
N ARG A 752 -21.52 -5.81 31.54
CA ARG A 752 -22.36 -4.98 30.66
C ARG A 752 -23.44 -5.81 29.99
N VAL A 753 -24.68 -5.31 29.97
CA VAL A 753 -25.75 -5.96 29.22
C VAL A 753 -25.59 -5.62 27.74
N LEU A 754 -25.70 -6.62 26.87
CA LEU A 754 -25.61 -6.46 25.43
C LEU A 754 -27.00 -6.51 24.78
N PRO A 755 -27.25 -5.70 23.74
CA PRO A 755 -28.55 -5.66 23.07
C PRO A 755 -28.82 -6.91 22.24
N SER A 756 -27.78 -7.48 21.61
CA SER A 756 -27.85 -8.64 20.73
C SER A 756 -26.46 -9.29 20.54
N LEU A 757 -26.43 -10.47 19.91
CA LEU A 757 -25.20 -11.22 19.56
C LEU A 757 -24.36 -10.55 18.46
N ASP A 758 -24.84 -9.46 17.88
CA ASP A 758 -24.19 -8.84 16.72
C ASP A 758 -22.81 -8.28 17.07
N THR A 759 -22.66 -7.61 18.21
CA THR A 759 -21.36 -7.04 18.62
C THR A 759 -20.31 -8.12 18.88
N PRO A 760 -20.54 -9.14 19.75
CA PRO A 760 -19.57 -10.21 19.94
C PRO A 760 -19.26 -11.00 18.66
N PHE A 761 -20.27 -11.24 17.83
CA PHE A 761 -20.09 -11.93 16.55
C PHE A 761 -19.19 -11.14 15.60
N LYS A 762 -19.41 -9.82 15.50
CA LYS A 762 -18.59 -8.92 14.68
C LYS A 762 -17.15 -8.87 15.18
N VAL A 763 -16.94 -8.78 16.49
CA VAL A 763 -15.60 -8.80 17.10
C VAL A 763 -14.87 -10.11 16.77
N LEU A 764 -15.53 -11.26 16.90
CA LEU A 764 -14.94 -12.56 16.55
C LEU A 764 -14.59 -12.66 15.06
N CYS A 765 -15.47 -12.20 14.17
CA CYS A 765 -15.20 -12.19 12.74
C CYS A 765 -14.03 -11.26 12.39
N ASP A 766 -14.04 -10.05 12.94
CA ASP A 766 -12.97 -9.06 12.77
C ASP A 766 -11.62 -9.63 13.19
N ALA A 767 -11.55 -10.16 14.42
CA ALA A 767 -10.35 -10.76 14.96
C ALA A 767 -9.90 -11.96 14.11
N THR A 768 -10.80 -12.82 13.65
CA THR A 768 -10.43 -13.97 12.82
C THR A 768 -9.91 -13.52 11.44
N THR A 769 -10.53 -12.51 10.83
CA THR A 769 -10.09 -11.94 9.54
C THR A 769 -8.72 -11.27 9.62
N ASP A 770 -8.39 -10.65 10.75
CA ASP A 770 -7.15 -9.91 11.00
C ASP A 770 -5.98 -10.80 11.49
N TYR A 771 -6.11 -12.13 11.40
CA TYR A 771 -5.01 -13.03 11.75
C TYR A 771 -3.78 -12.76 10.86
N SER A 772 -2.58 -12.65 11.41
CA SER A 772 -1.37 -12.21 10.68
C SER A 772 -0.80 -13.29 9.74
N HIS A 773 -0.94 -14.56 10.11
CA HIS A 773 -0.34 -15.70 9.41
C HIS A 773 -1.30 -16.30 8.36
N ARG A 774 -0.75 -16.99 7.35
CA ARG A 774 -1.50 -17.24 6.10
C ARG A 774 -1.21 -18.59 5.43
N CYS A 775 -1.12 -19.70 6.16
CA CYS A 775 -1.18 -21.01 5.49
C CYS A 775 -2.60 -21.24 4.87
N CYS A 776 -2.80 -22.31 4.11
CA CYS A 776 -4.10 -22.62 3.47
C CYS A 776 -5.27 -22.69 4.47
N GLU A 777 -5.09 -23.38 5.60
CA GLU A 777 -6.15 -23.49 6.63
C GLU A 777 -6.55 -22.11 7.14
N GLN A 778 -5.58 -21.26 7.49
CA GLN A 778 -5.83 -19.95 8.06
C GLN A 778 -6.50 -19.02 7.06
N THR A 779 -6.07 -19.13 5.81
CA THR A 779 -6.64 -18.37 4.71
C THR A 779 -8.10 -18.78 4.50
N ALA A 780 -8.40 -20.09 4.48
CA ALA A 780 -9.77 -20.60 4.43
C ALA A 780 -10.63 -20.18 5.65
N SER A 781 -10.07 -20.19 6.86
CA SER A 781 -10.77 -19.74 8.07
C SER A 781 -11.08 -18.24 8.08
N LYS A 782 -10.18 -17.40 7.57
CA LYS A 782 -10.44 -15.96 7.36
C LYS A 782 -11.54 -15.73 6.34
N LEU A 783 -11.53 -16.50 5.26
CA LEU A 783 -12.56 -16.45 4.23
C LEU A 783 -13.92 -16.84 4.82
N LEU A 784 -13.99 -17.91 5.62
CA LEU A 784 -15.18 -18.29 6.37
C LEU A 784 -15.69 -17.14 7.25
N ALA A 785 -14.80 -16.51 8.03
CA ALA A 785 -15.16 -15.40 8.91
C ALA A 785 -15.67 -14.17 8.15
N GLY A 786 -14.98 -13.76 7.08
CA GLY A 786 -15.39 -12.64 6.24
C GLY A 786 -16.74 -12.88 5.57
N VAL A 787 -16.99 -14.10 5.09
CA VAL A 787 -18.28 -14.49 4.51
C VAL A 787 -19.38 -14.55 5.56
N ALA A 788 -19.10 -15.13 6.73
CA ALA A 788 -20.05 -15.18 7.84
C ALA A 788 -20.46 -13.77 8.30
N ALA A 789 -19.52 -12.83 8.34
CA ALA A 789 -19.81 -11.43 8.66
C ALA A 789 -20.71 -10.76 7.61
N LEU A 790 -20.48 -11.02 6.32
CA LEU A 790 -21.35 -10.52 5.24
C LEU A 790 -22.76 -11.13 5.30
N VAL A 791 -22.88 -12.42 5.59
CA VAL A 791 -24.17 -13.11 5.73
C VAL A 791 -24.94 -12.61 6.95
N ALA A 792 -24.25 -12.29 8.04
CA ALA A 792 -24.87 -11.79 9.26
C ALA A 792 -25.26 -10.30 9.19
N ALA A 793 -24.72 -9.54 8.24
CA ALA A 793 -25.05 -8.14 8.02
C ALA A 793 -26.49 -8.01 7.50
N GLY A 794 -27.33 -7.24 8.21
CA GLY A 794 -28.66 -6.89 7.71
C GLY A 794 -28.57 -6.01 6.46
N LYS A 795 -29.68 -5.88 5.71
CA LYS A 795 -29.73 -5.05 4.48
C LYS A 795 -29.20 -3.63 4.67
N ASP A 796 -29.45 -3.04 5.85
CA ASP A 796 -29.06 -1.66 6.15
C ASP A 796 -27.55 -1.50 6.47
N ASP A 797 -26.85 -2.58 6.85
CA ASP A 797 -25.41 -2.54 7.18
C ASP A 797 -24.54 -3.29 6.15
N LEU A 798 -25.16 -3.92 5.14
CA LEU A 798 -24.46 -4.72 4.13
C LEU A 798 -23.42 -3.89 3.36
N SER A 799 -23.71 -2.63 3.02
CA SER A 799 -22.75 -1.76 2.33
C SER A 799 -21.49 -1.50 3.14
N ASN A 800 -21.62 -1.30 4.46
CA ASN A 800 -20.47 -1.07 5.34
C ASN A 800 -19.67 -2.35 5.55
N ALA A 801 -20.37 -3.47 5.79
CA ALA A 801 -19.75 -4.79 5.92
C ALA A 801 -19.01 -5.17 4.63
N GLN A 802 -19.62 -4.93 3.46
CA GLN A 802 -19.00 -5.12 2.16
C GLN A 802 -17.75 -4.25 2.02
N SER A 803 -17.83 -2.95 2.33
CA SER A 803 -16.63 -2.08 2.28
C SER A 803 -15.50 -2.56 3.19
N LYS A 804 -15.81 -3.23 4.31
CA LYS A 804 -14.81 -3.70 5.28
C LYS A 804 -14.19 -5.04 4.89
N TYR A 805 -15.02 -6.05 4.64
CA TYR A 805 -14.55 -7.44 4.45
C TYR A 805 -14.22 -7.79 3.01
N ARG A 806 -14.63 -6.97 2.03
CA ARG A 806 -14.33 -7.19 0.61
C ARG A 806 -12.85 -7.42 0.38
N ASP A 807 -12.01 -6.57 0.94
CA ASP A 807 -10.57 -6.62 0.70
C ASP A 807 -9.94 -7.87 1.33
N VAL A 808 -10.43 -8.29 2.50
CA VAL A 808 -10.02 -9.53 3.15
C VAL A 808 -10.42 -10.74 2.32
N VAL A 809 -11.68 -10.78 1.83
CA VAL A 809 -12.20 -11.92 1.07
C VAL A 809 -11.45 -12.05 -0.25
N LEU A 810 -11.33 -10.97 -1.02
CA LEU A 810 -10.61 -11.00 -2.30
C LEU A 810 -9.12 -11.38 -2.11
N ALA A 811 -8.46 -10.86 -1.07
CA ALA A 811 -7.09 -11.23 -0.75
C ALA A 811 -6.93 -12.68 -0.31
N GLY A 812 -7.90 -13.19 0.44
CA GLY A 812 -7.95 -14.60 0.81
C GLY A 812 -8.10 -15.49 -0.42
N VAL A 813 -9.00 -15.16 -1.36
CA VAL A 813 -9.22 -15.96 -2.59
C VAL A 813 -7.96 -16.01 -3.44
N ALA A 814 -7.34 -14.86 -3.71
CA ALA A 814 -6.12 -14.77 -4.51
C ALA A 814 -4.98 -15.57 -3.89
N ARG A 815 -4.87 -15.55 -2.55
CA ARG A 815 -3.88 -16.33 -1.83
C ARG A 815 -4.19 -17.83 -1.85
N GLU A 816 -5.43 -18.22 -1.60
CA GLU A 816 -5.86 -19.62 -1.59
C GLU A 816 -5.62 -20.27 -2.97
N ARG A 817 -5.85 -19.51 -4.05
CA ARG A 817 -5.53 -19.90 -5.43
C ARG A 817 -4.07 -20.26 -5.64
N LYS A 818 -3.14 -19.55 -4.99
CA LYS A 818 -1.69 -19.87 -5.07
C LYS A 818 -1.31 -21.17 -4.35
N MET A 819 -2.14 -21.60 -3.40
CA MET A 819 -1.96 -22.86 -2.67
C MET A 819 -2.77 -24.00 -3.28
N TYR A 820 -3.76 -23.69 -4.11
CA TYR A 820 -4.64 -24.65 -4.76
C TYR A 820 -3.93 -25.46 -5.86
N LEU A 821 -4.08 -26.78 -5.81
CA LEU A 821 -3.63 -27.73 -6.82
C LEU A 821 -4.88 -28.38 -7.45
N PRO A 822 -5.29 -27.97 -8.67
CA PRO A 822 -6.46 -28.52 -9.33
C PRO A 822 -6.46 -30.05 -9.37
N GLY A 823 -7.51 -30.66 -8.81
CA GLY A 823 -7.68 -32.12 -8.72
C GLY A 823 -6.80 -32.82 -7.69
N ARG A 824 -5.96 -32.10 -6.93
CA ARG A 824 -5.02 -32.68 -5.95
C ARG A 824 -5.18 -32.12 -4.52
N GLY A 825 -5.86 -30.99 -4.32
CA GLY A 825 -6.09 -30.39 -3.01
C GLY A 825 -5.34 -29.06 -2.82
N PHE A 826 -4.83 -28.80 -1.61
CA PHE A 826 -4.11 -27.58 -1.26
C PHE A 826 -2.70 -27.85 -0.73
N MET A 827 -1.73 -27.07 -1.17
CA MET A 827 -0.42 -26.91 -0.54
C MET A 827 -0.57 -26.14 0.78
N MET A 828 0.37 -26.32 1.72
CA MET A 828 0.30 -25.61 2.99
C MET A 828 0.58 -24.10 2.85
N TYR A 829 1.55 -23.76 2.00
CA TYR A 829 1.99 -22.39 1.70
C TYR A 829 2.23 -22.26 0.19
N PRO A 830 2.26 -21.05 -0.37
CA PRO A 830 2.69 -20.83 -1.75
C PRO A 830 4.10 -21.38 -2.01
N PRO A 831 4.40 -21.88 -3.22
CA PRO A 831 5.73 -22.42 -3.55
C PRO A 831 6.87 -21.41 -3.34
N GLU A 832 6.63 -20.12 -3.60
CA GLU A 832 7.59 -19.04 -3.38
C GLU A 832 8.00 -18.86 -1.91
N GLU A 833 7.13 -19.22 -0.97
CA GLU A 833 7.39 -19.11 0.48
C GLU A 833 8.04 -20.39 1.04
N SER A 834 7.64 -21.55 0.51
CA SER A 834 7.97 -22.88 1.02
C SER A 834 9.19 -23.55 0.35
N GLY A 835 10.08 -22.77 -0.27
CA GLY A 835 11.28 -23.29 -0.93
C GLY A 835 10.98 -24.13 -2.18
N GLY A 836 9.85 -23.87 -2.85
CA GLY A 836 9.43 -24.55 -4.07
C GLY A 836 8.59 -25.81 -3.86
N ASN A 837 8.12 -26.11 -2.65
CA ASN A 837 7.27 -27.27 -2.40
C ASN A 837 5.94 -27.16 -3.17
N ARG A 838 5.56 -28.24 -3.87
CA ARG A 838 4.35 -28.32 -4.70
C ARG A 838 3.44 -29.53 -4.39
N GLU A 839 3.62 -30.13 -3.22
CA GLU A 839 2.82 -31.28 -2.80
C GLU A 839 1.60 -30.84 -1.97
N PRO A 840 0.43 -31.49 -2.15
CA PRO A 840 -0.73 -31.23 -1.33
C PRO A 840 -0.44 -31.64 0.13
N ASN A 841 -0.88 -30.82 1.08
CA ASN A 841 -0.80 -31.15 2.49
C ASN A 841 -1.99 -32.03 2.88
N ASP A 842 -1.73 -33.23 3.42
CA ASP A 842 -2.78 -34.20 3.71
C ASP A 842 -3.68 -33.81 4.89
N TYR A 843 -3.19 -33.02 5.84
CA TYR A 843 -3.97 -32.63 7.03
C TYR A 843 -4.56 -31.23 6.88
N TRP A 844 -3.72 -30.21 6.72
CA TRP A 844 -4.15 -28.81 6.63
C TRP A 844 -4.90 -28.51 5.34
N GLY A 845 -4.54 -29.17 4.24
CA GLY A 845 -5.26 -29.02 2.98
C GLY A 845 -6.66 -29.63 3.04
N LYS A 846 -6.86 -30.74 3.78
CA LYS A 846 -8.20 -31.29 4.06
C LYS A 846 -9.03 -30.33 4.92
N LEU A 847 -8.39 -29.70 5.91
CA LEU A 847 -9.08 -28.76 6.80
C LEU A 847 -9.50 -27.48 6.06
N ALA A 848 -8.62 -26.93 5.23
CA ALA A 848 -8.93 -25.83 4.31
C ALA A 848 -10.09 -26.21 3.37
N ALA A 849 -10.03 -27.38 2.74
CA ALA A 849 -11.10 -27.88 1.87
C ALA A 849 -12.44 -28.00 2.61
N ARG A 850 -12.44 -28.46 3.85
CA ARG A 850 -13.65 -28.52 4.70
C ARG A 850 -14.19 -27.12 5.03
N HIS A 851 -13.33 -26.15 5.39
CA HIS A 851 -13.77 -24.76 5.69
C HIS A 851 -14.39 -24.09 4.47
N LEU A 852 -13.78 -24.27 3.29
CA LEU A 852 -14.33 -23.76 2.03
C LEU A 852 -15.60 -24.51 1.63
N GLY A 853 -15.66 -25.83 1.87
CA GLY A 853 -16.88 -26.61 1.71
C GLY A 853 -18.01 -26.09 2.60
N ASP A 854 -17.68 -25.63 3.81
CA ASP A 854 -18.67 -25.09 4.75
C ASP A 854 -19.30 -23.77 4.28
N LEU A 855 -18.60 -22.99 3.45
CA LEU A 855 -19.15 -21.79 2.81
C LEU A 855 -20.38 -22.08 1.95
N SER A 856 -20.47 -23.27 1.36
CA SER A 856 -21.62 -23.69 0.54
C SER A 856 -22.91 -23.79 1.37
N TYR A 857 -22.81 -23.91 2.70
CA TYR A 857 -23.96 -23.94 3.60
C TYR A 857 -24.35 -22.56 4.13
N LEU A 858 -23.39 -21.64 4.24
CA LEU A 858 -23.61 -20.27 4.72
C LEU A 858 -24.18 -19.36 3.61
N GLY A 859 -23.93 -19.71 2.35
CA GLY A 859 -24.11 -18.86 1.18
C GLY A 859 -25.48 -18.85 0.51
N GLY A 860 -26.52 -18.47 1.26
CA GLY A 860 -27.89 -18.37 0.75
C GLY A 860 -28.18 -17.12 -0.13
N PRO A 861 -29.43 -16.62 -0.13
CA PRO A 861 -29.89 -15.46 -0.91
C PRO A 861 -29.08 -14.16 -0.71
N ALA A 862 -28.37 -14.03 0.43
CA ALA A 862 -27.56 -12.86 0.78
C ALA A 862 -26.44 -12.53 -0.24
N PHE A 863 -26.04 -13.49 -1.08
CA PHE A 863 -25.02 -13.27 -2.10
C PHE A 863 -25.53 -12.58 -3.36
N GLN A 864 -26.84 -12.49 -3.57
CA GLN A 864 -27.39 -11.85 -4.78
C GLN A 864 -27.13 -10.35 -4.79
N ASP A 865 -27.12 -9.73 -3.60
CA ASP A 865 -26.96 -8.28 -3.39
C ASP A 865 -25.48 -7.83 -3.33
N LEU A 866 -24.52 -8.77 -3.43
CA LEU A 866 -23.08 -8.46 -3.47
C LEU A 866 -22.63 -7.96 -4.87
N ASP A 867 -21.53 -7.20 -4.90
CA ASP A 867 -20.91 -6.77 -6.16
C ASP A 867 -20.41 -7.96 -7.02
N SER A 868 -20.22 -7.72 -8.31
CA SER A 868 -19.84 -8.76 -9.28
C SER A 868 -18.57 -9.50 -8.89
N ASP A 869 -17.54 -8.77 -8.44
CA ASP A 869 -16.23 -9.34 -8.13
C ASP A 869 -16.33 -10.25 -6.91
N MET A 870 -17.08 -9.81 -5.88
CA MET A 870 -17.35 -10.63 -4.70
C MET A 870 -18.13 -11.89 -5.05
N ARG A 871 -19.14 -11.81 -5.92
CA ARG A 871 -19.88 -13.00 -6.37
C ARG A 871 -19.00 -13.98 -7.14
N GLU A 872 -18.12 -13.48 -8.01
CA GLU A 872 -17.17 -14.31 -8.77
C GLU A 872 -16.15 -14.97 -7.83
N ALA A 873 -15.58 -14.21 -6.90
CA ALA A 873 -14.63 -14.72 -5.92
C ALA A 873 -15.24 -15.81 -5.03
N LEU A 874 -16.48 -15.64 -4.57
CA LEU A 874 -17.18 -16.66 -3.77
C LEU A 874 -17.47 -17.93 -4.59
N LYS A 875 -17.85 -17.79 -5.86
CA LYS A 875 -18.06 -18.94 -6.76
C LYS A 875 -16.76 -19.70 -6.99
N GLU A 876 -15.65 -18.99 -7.15
CA GLU A 876 -14.33 -19.60 -7.27
C GLU A 876 -13.93 -20.35 -6.00
N LEU A 877 -14.11 -19.76 -4.82
CA LEU A 877 -13.86 -20.43 -3.54
C LEU A 877 -14.67 -21.72 -3.39
N GLN A 878 -15.97 -21.69 -3.73
CA GLN A 878 -16.82 -22.87 -3.71
C GLN A 878 -16.27 -23.96 -4.66
N THR A 879 -15.87 -23.57 -5.86
CA THR A 879 -15.30 -24.50 -6.86
C THR A 879 -13.98 -25.12 -6.36
N MET A 880 -13.08 -24.31 -5.79
CA MET A 880 -11.82 -24.80 -5.22
C MET A 880 -12.07 -25.75 -4.05
N GLY A 881 -12.99 -25.39 -3.14
CA GLY A 881 -13.39 -26.21 -2.00
C GLY A 881 -13.96 -27.58 -2.43
N GLU A 882 -14.94 -27.59 -3.32
CA GLU A 882 -15.57 -28.81 -3.84
C GLU A 882 -14.57 -29.72 -4.55
N ASN A 883 -13.72 -29.14 -5.41
CA ASN A 883 -12.70 -29.91 -6.13
C ASN A 883 -11.64 -30.48 -5.18
N ALA A 884 -11.20 -29.71 -4.19
CA ALA A 884 -10.25 -30.19 -3.17
C ALA A 884 -10.88 -31.28 -2.30
N MET A 885 -12.13 -31.13 -1.87
CA MET A 885 -12.86 -32.17 -1.15
C MET A 885 -12.94 -33.46 -1.97
N GLN A 886 -13.24 -33.38 -3.27
CA GLN A 886 -13.23 -34.54 -4.17
C GLN A 886 -11.83 -35.18 -4.25
N ALA A 887 -10.77 -34.39 -4.39
CA ALA A 887 -9.39 -34.88 -4.45
C ALA A 887 -8.98 -35.62 -3.16
N TYR A 888 -9.38 -35.09 -2.01
CA TYR A 888 -9.16 -35.71 -0.70
C TYR A 888 -10.14 -36.82 -0.36
N ARG A 889 -11.10 -37.12 -1.23
CA ARG A 889 -12.19 -38.10 -1.01
C ARG A 889 -13.02 -37.78 0.24
N ILE A 890 -13.23 -36.50 0.50
CA ILE A 890 -14.11 -36.00 1.56
C ILE A 890 -15.52 -35.86 0.95
N PRO A 891 -16.51 -36.64 1.40
CA PRO A 891 -17.87 -36.48 0.92
C PRO A 891 -18.46 -35.14 1.42
N LEU A 892 -19.30 -34.50 0.60
CA LEU A 892 -19.98 -33.26 1.00
C LEU A 892 -20.88 -33.48 2.23
N VAL A 893 -21.56 -34.61 2.29
CA VAL A 893 -22.29 -35.07 3.48
C VAL A 893 -21.60 -36.33 3.99
N PRO A 894 -21.03 -36.33 5.20
CA PRO A 894 -20.38 -37.50 5.78
C PRO A 894 -21.29 -38.74 5.83
N GLU A 895 -20.78 -39.89 5.35
CA GLU A 895 -21.47 -41.17 5.46
C GLU A 895 -21.40 -41.76 6.89
N LYS A 896 -20.31 -41.42 7.59
CA LYS A 896 -20.05 -41.76 8.99
C LYS A 896 -19.85 -40.47 9.78
N ILE A 897 -20.34 -40.45 11.01
CA ILE A 897 -20.22 -39.31 11.92
C ILE A 897 -19.12 -39.65 12.93
N GLU A 898 -17.94 -39.09 12.74
CA GLU A 898 -16.76 -39.37 13.58
C GLU A 898 -16.36 -38.15 14.42
N SER A 899 -16.82 -36.95 14.03
CA SER A 899 -16.60 -35.67 14.70
C SER A 899 -17.88 -34.84 14.80
N GLY A 900 -17.88 -33.85 15.69
CA GLY A 900 -18.93 -32.84 15.82
C GLY A 900 -19.10 -32.04 14.53
N ARG A 901 -18.02 -31.82 13.77
CA ARG A 901 -18.08 -31.19 12.45
C ARG A 901 -18.84 -32.06 11.45
N ASP A 902 -18.63 -33.37 11.45
CA ASP A 902 -19.39 -34.28 10.57
C ASP A 902 -20.87 -34.26 10.93
N ALA A 903 -21.20 -34.25 12.23
CA ALA A 903 -22.57 -34.15 12.72
C ALA A 903 -23.23 -32.82 12.26
N PHE A 904 -22.48 -31.72 12.31
CA PHE A 904 -22.93 -30.41 11.85
C PHE A 904 -23.20 -30.38 10.34
N GLN A 905 -22.33 -30.97 9.53
CA GLN A 905 -22.55 -31.06 8.08
C GLN A 905 -23.79 -31.93 7.74
N VAL A 906 -24.02 -33.02 8.47
CA VAL A 906 -25.21 -33.89 8.30
C VAL A 906 -26.52 -33.14 8.63
N ILE A 907 -26.55 -32.35 9.70
CA ILE A 907 -27.76 -31.63 10.11
C ILE A 907 -28.14 -30.53 9.11
N LEU A 908 -27.15 -29.76 8.60
CA LEU A 908 -27.36 -28.66 7.67
C LEU A 908 -27.96 -29.09 6.33
N LYS A 909 -27.59 -30.27 5.81
CA LYS A 909 -28.14 -30.82 4.55
C LYS A 909 -29.42 -31.64 4.72
N LYS A 910 -29.97 -31.73 5.94
CA LYS A 910 -31.12 -32.58 6.26
C LYS A 910 -30.95 -34.03 5.80
N GLY A 911 -29.76 -34.59 6.03
CA GLY A 911 -29.42 -35.96 5.60
C GLY A 911 -30.25 -37.03 6.31
N ARG A 912 -30.24 -38.28 5.80
CA ARG A 912 -30.98 -39.42 6.40
C ARG A 912 -30.54 -39.76 7.84
N LYS A 913 -29.42 -39.21 8.30
CA LYS A 913 -28.75 -39.51 9.58
C LYS A 913 -28.89 -38.39 10.63
N GLN A 914 -29.86 -37.49 10.51
CA GLN A 914 -30.05 -36.39 11.48
C GLN A 914 -30.17 -36.87 12.93
N ALA A 915 -30.90 -37.96 13.18
CA ALA A 915 -31.03 -38.51 14.53
C ALA A 915 -29.70 -39.02 15.09
N GLU A 916 -28.86 -39.61 14.23
CA GLU A 916 -27.51 -40.08 14.57
C GLU A 916 -26.59 -38.88 14.88
N ALA A 917 -26.68 -37.80 14.09
CA ALA A 917 -25.94 -36.57 14.31
C ALA A 917 -26.29 -35.90 15.66
N LEU A 918 -27.57 -35.79 15.99
CA LEU A 918 -28.03 -35.23 17.26
C LEU A 918 -27.60 -36.12 18.45
N ALA A 919 -27.68 -37.45 18.29
CA ALA A 919 -27.22 -38.37 19.33
C ALA A 919 -25.71 -38.24 19.58
N TYR A 920 -24.91 -38.15 18.51
CA TYR A 920 -23.48 -37.91 18.60
C TYR A 920 -23.18 -36.58 19.32
N ALA A 921 -23.82 -35.48 18.90
CA ALA A 921 -23.61 -34.17 19.50
C ALA A 921 -23.93 -34.14 21.00
N ARG A 922 -25.02 -34.79 21.44
CA ARG A 922 -25.36 -34.93 22.87
C ARG A 922 -24.29 -35.72 23.62
N ALA A 923 -23.84 -36.85 23.07
CA ALA A 923 -22.81 -37.68 23.69
C ALA A 923 -21.47 -36.95 23.80
N SER A 924 -21.05 -36.24 22.74
CA SER A 924 -19.83 -35.43 22.69
C SER A 924 -19.82 -34.35 23.79
N LEU A 925 -20.95 -33.65 23.99
CA LEU A 925 -21.07 -32.65 25.05
C LEU A 925 -21.18 -33.23 26.47
N GLN A 926 -21.61 -34.49 26.63
CA GLN A 926 -21.70 -35.17 27.93
C GLN A 926 -20.38 -35.80 28.38
N ASN A 927 -19.57 -36.33 27.45
CA ASN A 927 -18.35 -37.09 27.75
C ASN A 927 -17.11 -36.23 28.10
N GLN A 928 -17.29 -34.96 28.47
CA GLN A 928 -16.21 -33.99 28.72
C GLN A 928 -15.35 -34.27 29.98
N GLY A 929 -15.44 -35.47 30.57
CA GLY A 929 -14.73 -35.88 31.78
C GLY A 929 -13.38 -36.58 31.59
N VAL A 930 -12.89 -36.79 30.35
CA VAL A 930 -11.63 -37.53 30.12
C VAL A 930 -10.66 -36.72 29.25
N ALA A 931 -9.68 -36.09 29.90
CA ALA A 931 -8.35 -35.74 29.41
C ALA A 931 -8.24 -34.95 28.08
N PHE A 932 -8.60 -33.65 28.08
CA PHE A 932 -8.10 -32.69 27.07
C PHE A 932 -6.77 -32.05 27.51
N GLY A 933 -5.85 -32.85 28.03
CA GLY A 933 -4.46 -32.43 28.29
C GLY A 933 -3.55 -32.50 27.06
N LYS A 934 -4.09 -32.92 25.91
CA LYS A 934 -3.49 -32.85 24.58
C LYS A 934 -4.60 -32.55 23.56
N GLY A 935 -4.58 -31.37 22.95
CA GLY A 935 -5.47 -30.96 21.88
C GLY A 935 -6.60 -30.02 22.31
N ALA A 936 -6.31 -28.99 23.12
CA ALA A 936 -7.29 -28.00 23.58
C ALA A 936 -8.06 -27.33 22.42
N VAL A 937 -7.35 -26.97 21.34
CA VAL A 937 -7.94 -26.40 20.11
C VAL A 937 -8.97 -27.35 19.50
N LEU A 938 -8.63 -28.63 19.32
CA LEU A 938 -9.55 -29.64 18.76
C LEU A 938 -10.72 -29.91 19.69
N GLY A 939 -10.51 -29.89 21.00
CA GLY A 939 -11.59 -30.01 21.99
C GLY A 939 -12.60 -28.86 21.92
N ARG A 940 -12.13 -27.62 21.71
CA ARG A 940 -12.99 -26.46 21.49
C ARG A 940 -13.71 -26.52 20.15
N GLU A 941 -13.04 -26.92 19.08
CA GLU A 941 -13.65 -27.17 17.76
C GLU A 941 -14.80 -28.18 17.85
N GLU A 942 -14.54 -29.35 18.46
CA GLU A 942 -15.52 -30.42 18.65
C GLU A 942 -16.74 -29.94 19.44
N LYS A 943 -16.50 -29.24 20.55
CA LYS A 943 -17.56 -28.67 21.40
C LYS A 943 -18.41 -27.65 20.63
N ALA A 944 -17.76 -26.78 19.85
CA ALA A 944 -18.45 -25.74 19.10
C ALA A 944 -19.37 -26.32 18.02
N TYR A 945 -18.86 -27.27 17.21
CA TYR A 945 -19.69 -27.91 16.18
C TYR A 945 -20.78 -28.80 16.76
N ALA A 946 -20.53 -29.53 17.87
CA ALA A 946 -21.56 -30.31 18.54
C ALA A 946 -22.69 -29.39 19.05
N ALA A 947 -22.38 -28.26 19.67
CA ALA A 947 -23.39 -27.28 20.10
C ALA A 947 -24.14 -26.66 18.92
N ALA A 948 -23.44 -26.31 17.84
CA ALA A 948 -24.04 -25.80 16.61
C ALA A 948 -25.00 -26.82 15.98
N THR A 949 -24.65 -28.12 16.05
CA THR A 949 -25.48 -29.22 15.57
C THR A 949 -26.80 -29.30 16.33
N LEU A 950 -26.75 -29.19 17.66
CA LEU A 950 -27.96 -29.20 18.50
C LEU A 950 -28.89 -28.02 18.19
N LEU A 951 -28.34 -26.82 18.01
CA LEU A 951 -29.11 -25.63 17.65
C LEU A 951 -29.77 -25.78 16.27
N ALA A 952 -29.03 -26.26 15.28
CA ALA A 952 -29.55 -26.50 13.94
C ALA A 952 -30.62 -27.62 13.89
N GLY A 953 -30.62 -28.54 14.86
CA GLY A 953 -31.67 -29.56 15.02
C GLY A 953 -33.01 -29.02 15.50
N GLY A 954 -33.05 -27.84 16.14
CA GLY A 954 -34.28 -27.18 16.57
C GLY A 954 -35.03 -27.87 17.71
N VAL A 955 -34.38 -28.77 18.46
CA VAL A 955 -35.00 -29.49 19.59
C VAL A 955 -34.90 -28.64 20.86
N GLN A 956 -36.04 -28.24 21.43
CA GLN A 956 -36.09 -27.34 22.58
C GLN A 956 -35.33 -27.83 23.82
N SER A 957 -35.31 -29.14 24.07
CA SER A 957 -34.57 -29.73 25.20
C SER A 957 -33.06 -29.60 25.08
N ASP A 958 -32.53 -29.43 23.86
CA ASP A 958 -31.09 -29.35 23.60
C ASP A 958 -30.57 -27.91 23.71
N LEU A 959 -31.46 -26.91 23.73
CA LEU A 959 -31.09 -25.49 23.78
C LEU A 959 -30.26 -25.15 25.01
N LEU A 960 -30.63 -25.68 26.19
CA LEU A 960 -29.90 -25.48 27.44
C LEU A 960 -28.46 -26.01 27.35
N THR A 961 -28.29 -27.18 26.74
CA THR A 961 -26.98 -27.82 26.56
C THR A 961 -26.11 -27.02 25.60
N ALA A 962 -26.69 -26.53 24.49
CA ALA A 962 -25.97 -25.70 23.53
C ALA A 962 -25.56 -24.33 24.12
N ILE A 963 -26.44 -23.67 24.88
CA ILE A 963 -26.11 -22.41 25.57
C ILE A 963 -25.01 -22.62 26.60
N LYS A 964 -25.05 -23.73 27.37
CA LYS A 964 -23.99 -24.06 28.31
C LYS A 964 -22.64 -24.23 27.59
N ALA A 965 -22.62 -24.98 26.49
CA ALA A 965 -21.42 -25.18 25.69
C ALA A 965 -20.88 -23.85 25.10
N ALA A 966 -21.77 -22.97 24.61
CA ALA A 966 -21.39 -21.65 24.14
C ALA A 966 -20.76 -20.80 25.26
N ASN A 967 -21.41 -20.74 26.43
CA ASN A 967 -20.89 -20.03 27.60
C ASN A 967 -19.56 -20.60 28.11
N ASP A 968 -19.31 -21.90 27.93
CA ASP A 968 -18.03 -22.51 28.28
C ASP A 968 -16.94 -22.16 27.26
N LEU A 969 -17.25 -22.07 25.96
CA LEU A 969 -16.31 -21.68 24.92
C LEU A 969 -15.94 -20.20 24.98
N THR A 970 -16.91 -19.33 25.22
CA THR A 970 -16.67 -17.88 25.24
C THR A 970 -15.78 -17.44 26.40
N LYS A 971 -15.65 -18.25 27.45
CA LYS A 971 -14.67 -18.04 28.53
C LYS A 971 -13.23 -18.03 28.04
N ASP A 972 -12.94 -18.74 26.95
CA ASP A 972 -11.60 -18.90 26.39
C ASP A 972 -11.29 -17.85 25.29
N LEU A 973 -12.15 -16.85 25.10
CA LEU A 973 -11.87 -15.73 24.18
C LEU A 973 -10.71 -14.89 24.68
N ASN A 974 -9.75 -14.61 23.80
CA ASN A 974 -8.57 -13.81 24.09
C ASN A 974 -8.88 -12.29 24.07
N GLY A 975 -7.85 -11.46 24.29
CA GLY A 975 -7.97 -10.00 24.28
C GLY A 975 -8.41 -9.39 22.94
N GLU A 976 -8.30 -10.12 21.83
CA GLU A 976 -8.76 -9.70 20.51
C GLU A 976 -10.21 -10.15 20.25
N GLY A 977 -10.77 -11.02 21.10
CA GLY A 977 -12.12 -11.56 20.96
C GLY A 977 -12.23 -12.77 20.02
N ARG A 978 -11.14 -13.54 19.86
CA ARG A 978 -11.13 -14.85 19.18
C ARG A 978 -10.60 -15.97 20.11
N LEU A 979 -10.78 -17.22 19.71
CA LEU A 979 -10.12 -18.36 20.38
C LEU A 979 -8.66 -18.45 19.94
N TYR A 980 -7.90 -19.37 20.53
CA TYR A 980 -6.45 -19.49 20.33
C TYR A 980 -6.05 -19.65 18.85
N SER A 981 -6.77 -20.51 18.11
CA SER A 981 -6.45 -20.85 16.73
C SER A 981 -7.51 -20.34 15.76
N THR A 982 -7.18 -20.34 14.47
CA THR A 982 -8.16 -20.14 13.40
C THR A 982 -9.16 -21.28 13.34
N VAL A 983 -8.75 -22.50 13.71
CA VAL A 983 -9.56 -23.73 13.66
C VAL A 983 -10.75 -23.66 14.64
N ASP A 984 -10.49 -23.39 15.91
CA ASP A 984 -11.52 -23.31 16.94
C ASP A 984 -12.33 -22.00 16.83
N SER A 985 -11.70 -20.89 16.41
CA SER A 985 -12.42 -19.65 16.11
C SER A 985 -13.43 -19.80 14.97
N ALA A 986 -13.06 -20.51 13.88
CA ALA A 986 -13.97 -20.82 12.78
C ALA A 986 -15.18 -21.64 13.26
N ALA A 987 -14.96 -22.64 14.12
CA ALA A 987 -16.03 -23.44 14.69
C ALA A 987 -16.95 -22.60 15.61
N LEU A 988 -16.38 -21.68 16.40
CA LEU A 988 -17.15 -20.75 17.22
C LEU A 988 -18.03 -19.83 16.37
N ILE A 989 -17.55 -19.34 15.22
CA ILE A 989 -18.36 -18.55 14.26
C ILE A 989 -19.60 -19.34 13.84
N CYS A 990 -19.46 -20.62 13.48
CA CYS A 990 -20.58 -21.49 13.14
C CYS A 990 -21.57 -21.66 14.30
N LEU A 991 -21.09 -21.79 15.54
CA LEU A 991 -21.94 -21.83 16.74
C LEU A 991 -22.70 -20.52 16.95
N LEU A 992 -22.05 -19.36 16.81
CA LEU A 992 -22.72 -18.07 17.01
C LEU A 992 -23.77 -17.79 15.94
N LEU A 993 -23.53 -18.21 14.69
CA LEU A 993 -24.56 -18.22 13.66
C LEU A 993 -25.74 -19.11 14.05
N GLY A 994 -25.48 -20.29 14.62
CA GLY A 994 -26.52 -21.19 15.15
C GLY A 994 -27.35 -20.55 16.27
N LEU A 995 -26.71 -19.84 17.20
CA LEU A 995 -27.41 -19.13 18.29
C LEU A 995 -28.29 -18.00 17.74
N LYS A 996 -27.76 -17.23 16.79
CA LYS A 996 -28.52 -16.17 16.10
C LYS A 996 -29.70 -16.74 15.33
N GLY A 997 -29.51 -17.87 14.63
CA GLY A 997 -30.58 -18.60 13.93
C GLY A 997 -31.65 -19.17 14.87
N ALA A 998 -31.29 -19.52 16.11
CA ALA A 998 -32.21 -19.95 17.15
C ALA A 998 -32.94 -18.77 17.85
N GLY A 999 -32.69 -17.52 17.45
CA GLY A 999 -33.33 -16.33 18.01
C GLY A 999 -32.81 -15.91 19.39
N ILE A 1000 -31.67 -16.43 19.84
CA ILE A 1000 -31.10 -16.08 21.14
C ILE A 1000 -30.57 -14.64 21.12
N GLY A 1001 -31.06 -13.81 22.04
CA GLY A 1001 -30.72 -12.38 22.10
C GLY A 1001 -31.52 -11.52 21.11
N THR A 1002 -32.69 -12.01 20.65
CA THR A 1002 -33.60 -11.26 19.76
C THR A 1002 -34.95 -10.96 20.42
N ASP A 1003 -35.06 -11.14 21.74
CA ASP A 1003 -36.28 -11.19 22.57
C ASP A 1003 -37.13 -9.89 22.59
N GLY A 1004 -36.81 -8.90 21.75
CA GLY A 1004 -37.69 -7.76 21.46
C GLY A 1004 -38.01 -6.86 22.65
N GLY A 1005 -37.17 -6.87 23.70
CA GLY A 1005 -37.36 -6.04 24.89
C GLY A 1005 -38.28 -6.63 25.98
N ASN A 1006 -38.76 -7.87 25.83
CA ASN A 1006 -39.63 -8.52 26.82
C ASN A 1006 -38.89 -9.10 28.03
N SER A 1007 -37.55 -9.14 28.01
CA SER A 1007 -36.74 -9.61 29.13
C SER A 1007 -36.75 -8.62 30.30
N ARG A 1008 -36.78 -9.15 31.52
CA ARG A 1008 -36.68 -8.38 32.77
C ARG A 1008 -35.45 -8.83 33.55
N LEU A 1009 -34.65 -7.86 33.97
CA LEU A 1009 -33.39 -8.07 34.66
C LEU A 1009 -33.39 -7.34 35.99
N LYS A 1010 -32.68 -7.90 36.97
CA LYS A 1010 -32.39 -7.24 38.24
C LYS A 1010 -30.92 -6.83 38.25
N LEU A 1011 -30.66 -5.53 38.21
CA LEU A 1011 -29.30 -4.97 38.31
C LEU A 1011 -29.11 -4.38 39.71
N ASP A 1012 -28.19 -4.97 40.47
CA ASP A 1012 -27.89 -4.61 41.86
C ASP A 1012 -29.14 -4.60 42.76
N GLY A 1013 -30.01 -5.59 42.57
CA GLY A 1013 -31.23 -5.74 43.34
C GLY A 1013 -32.44 -4.98 42.80
N ILE A 1014 -32.29 -4.14 41.76
CA ILE A 1014 -33.39 -3.37 41.17
C ILE A 1014 -33.86 -4.04 39.88
N GLU A 1015 -35.11 -4.47 39.85
CA GLU A 1015 -35.74 -5.08 38.67
C GLU A 1015 -36.16 -4.01 37.66
N MET A 1016 -35.81 -4.21 36.39
CA MET A 1016 -36.08 -3.29 35.29
C MET A 1016 -36.23 -4.02 33.94
N PRO A 1017 -36.88 -3.41 32.94
CA PRO A 1017 -36.91 -3.93 31.57
C PRO A 1017 -35.52 -3.92 30.91
N LEU A 1018 -35.30 -4.77 29.90
CA LEU A 1018 -34.02 -4.87 29.17
C LEU A 1018 -33.52 -3.53 28.63
N ALA A 1019 -34.39 -2.68 28.08
CA ALA A 1019 -34.00 -1.37 27.54
C ALA A 1019 -33.37 -0.45 28.60
N GLU A 1020 -33.91 -0.47 29.82
CA GLU A 1020 -33.39 0.31 30.95
C GLU A 1020 -32.09 -0.32 31.48
N ALA A 1021 -32.01 -1.66 31.54
CA ALA A 1021 -30.80 -2.38 31.92
C ALA A 1021 -29.62 -2.10 30.96
N LEU A 1022 -29.89 -2.00 29.66
CA LEU A 1022 -28.90 -1.61 28.64
C LEU A 1022 -28.34 -0.21 28.91
N ALA A 1023 -29.22 0.78 29.12
CA ALA A 1023 -28.80 2.14 29.42
C ALA A 1023 -28.01 2.23 30.73
N LYS A 1024 -28.52 1.60 31.80
CA LYS A 1024 -27.88 1.63 33.13
C LYS A 1024 -26.51 0.95 33.14
N SER A 1025 -26.37 -0.21 32.48
CA SER A 1025 -25.08 -0.92 32.42
C SER A 1025 -24.06 -0.28 31.47
N ALA A 1026 -24.50 0.60 30.55
CA ALA A 1026 -23.60 1.38 29.72
C ALA A 1026 -22.95 2.54 30.49
N SER A 1027 -23.68 3.16 31.43
CA SER A 1027 -23.24 4.37 32.14
C SER A 1027 -22.83 4.16 33.61
N GLY A 1028 -23.07 2.98 34.19
CA GLY A 1028 -22.86 2.69 35.61
C GLY A 1028 -22.14 1.37 35.89
N GLU A 1029 -21.58 1.25 37.10
CA GLU A 1029 -20.97 0.02 37.62
C GLU A 1029 -22.07 -0.98 38.00
N VAL A 1030 -22.05 -2.19 37.42
CA VAL A 1030 -22.96 -3.30 37.76
C VAL A 1030 -22.19 -4.36 38.52
N ARG A 1031 -22.62 -4.66 39.75
CA ARG A 1031 -21.96 -5.65 40.63
C ARG A 1031 -22.66 -7.00 40.61
N HIS A 1032 -23.98 -6.98 40.52
CA HIS A 1032 -24.83 -8.16 40.46
C HIS A 1032 -25.88 -8.02 39.36
N LEU A 1033 -26.02 -9.07 38.55
CA LEU A 1033 -27.03 -9.16 37.50
C LEU A 1033 -27.79 -10.47 37.62
N GLU A 1034 -29.11 -10.41 37.62
CA GLU A 1034 -30.00 -11.58 37.61
C GLU A 1034 -31.04 -11.44 36.48
N VAL A 1035 -31.30 -12.53 35.76
CA VAL A 1035 -32.37 -12.56 34.74
C VAL A 1035 -33.64 -13.06 35.40
N VAL A 1036 -34.65 -12.20 35.54
CA VAL A 1036 -35.94 -12.56 36.14
C VAL A 1036 -36.83 -13.25 35.12
N GLN A 1037 -36.85 -12.73 33.89
CA GLN A 1037 -37.67 -13.25 32.79
C GLN A 1037 -36.95 -13.08 31.45
N GLY A 1038 -37.12 -14.06 30.56
CA GLY A 1038 -36.53 -14.07 29.22
C GLY A 1038 -35.06 -14.53 29.22
N THR A 1039 -34.30 -14.04 28.25
CA THR A 1039 -32.85 -14.20 28.21
C THR A 1039 -32.16 -12.85 28.26
N ALA A 1040 -30.93 -12.84 28.77
CA ALA A 1040 -30.06 -11.67 28.72
C ALA A 1040 -28.68 -12.10 28.24
N MET A 1041 -28.05 -11.23 27.45
CA MET A 1041 -26.66 -11.41 27.13
C MET A 1041 -25.81 -10.39 27.88
N VAL A 1042 -24.73 -10.90 28.46
CA VAL A 1042 -23.86 -10.13 29.34
C VAL A 1042 -22.44 -10.23 28.83
N GLU A 1043 -21.85 -9.09 28.48
CA GLU A 1043 -20.41 -8.93 28.29
C GLU A 1043 -19.75 -8.92 29.67
N ILE A 1044 -18.69 -9.71 29.78
CA ILE A 1044 -17.86 -9.83 30.96
C ILE A 1044 -16.46 -9.43 30.52
N THR A 1045 -15.99 -8.30 31.02
CA THR A 1045 -14.62 -7.84 30.77
C THR A 1045 -13.74 -8.34 31.90
N SER A 1046 -12.64 -9.04 31.58
CA SER A 1046 -11.67 -9.54 32.54
C SER A 1046 -10.24 -9.33 32.05
N GLU A 1047 -9.29 -9.22 32.99
CA GLU A 1047 -7.87 -9.16 32.66
C GLU A 1047 -7.33 -10.56 32.35
N ILE A 1048 -6.68 -10.72 31.20
CA ILE A 1048 -5.88 -11.88 30.84
C ILE A 1048 -4.41 -11.48 30.88
N VAL A 1049 -3.62 -12.26 31.60
CA VAL A 1049 -2.17 -12.09 31.68
C VAL A 1049 -1.50 -13.26 30.96
N GLU A 1050 -0.84 -12.98 29.85
CA GLU A 1050 0.02 -13.94 29.16
C GLU A 1050 1.46 -13.73 29.65
N ASP A 1051 2.04 -14.74 30.29
CA ASP A 1051 3.44 -14.72 30.72
C ASP A 1051 4.27 -15.70 29.89
N TRP A 1052 5.11 -15.17 29.01
CA TRP A 1052 5.97 -15.95 28.12
C TRP A 1052 6.99 -16.81 28.87
N ASN A 1053 7.32 -16.46 30.11
CA ASN A 1053 8.21 -17.26 30.95
C ASN A 1053 7.50 -18.46 31.59
N SER A 1054 6.17 -18.53 31.50
CA SER A 1054 5.38 -19.64 32.04
C SER A 1054 5.25 -20.83 31.09
N PHE A 1055 5.59 -20.66 29.81
CA PHE A 1055 5.53 -21.74 28.83
C PHE A 1055 6.65 -22.77 29.09
N ARG A 1056 6.31 -24.04 28.90
CA ARG A 1056 7.25 -25.15 29.02
C ARG A 1056 8.09 -25.25 27.76
N ASP A 1057 9.32 -25.76 27.89
CA ASP A 1057 10.27 -25.89 26.78
C ASP A 1057 9.97 -27.15 25.92
N GLU A 1058 8.76 -27.23 25.34
CA GLU A 1058 8.37 -28.34 24.47
C GLU A 1058 8.95 -28.21 23.06
N ILE A 1059 9.19 -26.98 22.58
CA ILE A 1059 9.86 -26.68 21.32
C ILE A 1059 11.30 -26.22 21.62
N PRO A 1060 12.35 -27.01 21.29
CA PRO A 1060 13.72 -26.56 21.51
C PRO A 1060 14.09 -25.36 20.61
N VAL A 1061 14.27 -24.19 21.22
CA VAL A 1061 14.62 -22.94 20.52
C VAL A 1061 16.06 -22.52 20.83
N ASN A 1062 16.85 -22.26 19.80
CA ASN A 1062 18.18 -21.65 19.93
C ASN A 1062 18.14 -20.22 19.38
N VAL A 1063 18.59 -19.25 20.17
CA VAL A 1063 18.56 -17.83 19.83
C VAL A 1063 19.95 -17.21 19.99
N GLU A 1064 20.38 -16.45 18.98
CA GLU A 1064 21.69 -15.80 18.95
C GLU A 1064 21.61 -14.39 18.36
N LEU A 1065 22.41 -13.46 18.89
CA LEU A 1065 22.72 -12.18 18.24
C LEU A 1065 24.07 -12.28 17.53
N VAL A 1066 24.09 -12.00 16.22
CA VAL A 1066 25.27 -12.13 15.37
C VAL A 1066 25.61 -10.79 14.72
N ARG A 1067 26.87 -10.36 14.80
CA ARG A 1067 27.36 -9.15 14.12
C ARG A 1067 28.46 -9.53 13.15
N ARG A 1068 28.37 -9.11 11.87
CA ARG A 1068 29.38 -9.40 10.83
C ARG A 1068 29.78 -10.89 10.78
N ASN A 1069 28.79 -11.79 10.89
CA ASN A 1069 28.98 -13.24 10.93
C ASN A 1069 29.85 -13.77 12.10
N ARG A 1070 30.05 -12.98 13.17
CA ARG A 1070 30.75 -13.40 14.39
C ARG A 1070 29.79 -13.38 15.58
N LYS A 1071 29.77 -14.47 16.35
CA LYS A 1071 29.00 -14.58 17.60
C LYS A 1071 29.66 -13.74 18.70
N GLY A 1072 28.87 -13.14 19.58
CA GLY A 1072 29.34 -12.56 20.85
C GLY A 1072 30.26 -11.33 20.71
N SER A 1073 30.19 -10.59 19.61
CA SER A 1073 30.89 -9.29 19.54
C SER A 1073 30.22 -8.28 20.48
N SER A 1074 31.00 -7.39 21.10
CA SER A 1074 30.42 -6.24 21.80
C SER A 1074 29.53 -5.44 20.83
N ILE A 1075 28.30 -5.20 21.26
CA ILE A 1075 27.31 -4.40 20.53
C ILE A 1075 27.44 -2.97 21.04
N ARG A 1076 27.51 -2.00 20.13
CA ARG A 1076 27.58 -0.58 20.44
C ARG A 1076 26.35 0.12 19.91
N VAL A 1077 25.97 1.23 20.52
CA VAL A 1077 24.90 2.08 19.98
C VAL A 1077 25.17 2.39 18.51
N GLY A 1078 24.15 2.20 17.66
CA GLY A 1078 24.20 2.39 16.22
C GLY A 1078 24.54 1.14 15.41
N ASP A 1079 25.05 0.07 16.03
CA ASP A 1079 25.40 -1.18 15.34
C ASP A 1079 24.18 -1.93 14.80
N THR A 1080 24.36 -2.54 13.62
CA THR A 1080 23.44 -3.54 13.07
C THR A 1080 23.84 -4.94 13.52
N VAL A 1081 22.88 -5.71 14.02
CA VAL A 1081 23.04 -7.08 14.51
C VAL A 1081 21.92 -7.95 13.97
N ASP A 1082 22.20 -9.20 13.60
CA ASP A 1082 21.18 -10.15 13.18
C ASP A 1082 20.73 -10.99 14.38
N LEU A 1083 19.42 -10.98 14.65
CA LEU A 1083 18.77 -11.99 15.47
C LEU A 1083 18.61 -13.26 14.66
N VAL A 1084 19.25 -14.34 15.10
CA VAL A 1084 19.17 -15.66 14.47
C VAL A 1084 18.43 -16.59 15.41
N VAL A 1085 17.30 -17.13 14.94
CA VAL A 1085 16.49 -18.10 15.69
C VAL A 1085 16.48 -19.42 14.93
N ARG A 1086 16.83 -20.51 15.61
CA ARG A 1086 16.89 -21.87 15.06
C ARG A 1086 16.01 -22.84 15.83
N LEU A 1087 15.32 -23.69 15.09
CA LEU A 1087 14.55 -24.83 15.58
C LEU A 1087 15.30 -26.14 15.27
N ARG A 1088 15.11 -27.16 16.11
CA ARG A 1088 15.61 -28.51 15.80
C ARG A 1088 14.90 -29.10 14.58
N GLU A 1089 13.59 -28.94 14.54
CA GLU A 1089 12.72 -29.34 13.44
C GLU A 1089 11.57 -28.33 13.31
N TYR A 1090 11.04 -28.21 12.10
CA TYR A 1090 9.85 -27.42 11.86
C TYR A 1090 8.62 -28.33 11.94
N VAL A 1091 7.68 -27.98 12.81
CA VAL A 1091 6.32 -28.50 12.79
C VAL A 1091 5.42 -27.43 12.16
N PRO A 1092 4.51 -27.81 11.24
CA PRO A 1092 3.47 -26.93 10.73
C PRO A 1092 2.85 -26.08 11.85
N GLY A 1093 2.95 -24.75 11.68
CA GLY A 1093 2.38 -23.80 12.61
C GLY A 1093 3.34 -23.16 13.61
N HIS A 1094 4.64 -23.49 13.59
CA HIS A 1094 5.63 -22.79 14.41
C HIS A 1094 5.76 -21.30 14.04
N LEU A 1095 5.47 -20.45 15.01
CA LEU A 1095 5.58 -19.00 14.94
C LEU A 1095 6.63 -18.49 15.92
N LEU A 1096 7.51 -17.61 15.43
CA LEU A 1096 8.42 -16.83 16.25
C LEU A 1096 7.72 -15.56 16.74
N HIS A 1097 7.76 -15.31 18.03
CA HIS A 1097 7.38 -14.05 18.66
C HIS A 1097 8.60 -13.45 19.38
N VAL A 1098 8.82 -12.16 19.19
CA VAL A 1098 9.98 -11.45 19.75
C VAL A 1098 9.52 -10.20 20.48
N CYS A 1099 10.08 -9.97 21.66
CA CYS A 1099 9.93 -8.75 22.45
C CYS A 1099 11.33 -8.22 22.78
N LEU A 1100 11.71 -7.11 22.14
CA LEU A 1100 13.03 -6.50 22.25
C LEU A 1100 13.15 -5.55 23.45
N PRO A 1101 14.36 -5.38 24.00
CA PRO A 1101 14.62 -4.43 25.07
C PRO A 1101 14.68 -2.99 24.53
N PRO A 1102 14.70 -1.97 25.41
CA PRO A 1102 14.88 -0.57 25.00
C PRO A 1102 16.11 -0.33 24.13
N SER A 1103 17.22 -1.04 24.38
CA SER A 1103 18.47 -0.89 23.63
C SER A 1103 18.48 -1.48 22.21
N LEU A 1104 17.55 -2.37 21.83
CA LEU A 1104 17.49 -2.96 20.48
C LEU A 1104 16.14 -2.71 19.80
N SER A 1105 16.17 -2.41 18.51
CA SER A 1105 14.96 -2.23 17.69
C SER A 1105 15.15 -2.91 16.34
N SER A 1106 14.09 -3.47 15.77
CA SER A 1106 14.04 -3.65 14.31
C SER A 1106 13.65 -2.30 13.69
N LEU A 1107 14.37 -1.86 12.66
CA LEU A 1107 14.10 -0.59 11.99
C LEU A 1107 13.32 -0.83 10.70
N GLU A 1108 12.12 -0.29 10.62
CA GLU A 1108 11.30 -0.27 9.40
C GLU A 1108 10.79 1.15 9.17
N GLY A 1109 10.92 1.69 7.95
CA GLY A 1109 10.36 3.00 7.58
C GLY A 1109 10.73 4.18 8.49
N GLY A 1110 11.86 4.10 9.21
CA GLY A 1110 12.27 5.10 10.21
C GLY A 1110 11.67 4.94 11.62
N GLY A 1111 10.77 3.97 11.82
CA GLY A 1111 10.20 3.62 13.13
C GLY A 1111 11.00 2.56 13.89
N GLU A 1112 10.87 2.56 15.22
CA GLU A 1112 11.44 1.52 16.09
C GLU A 1112 10.39 0.46 16.43
N VAL A 1113 10.58 -0.76 15.93
CA VAL A 1113 9.71 -1.91 16.20
C VAL A 1113 10.28 -2.72 17.37
N LYS A 1114 9.49 -2.84 18.45
CA LYS A 1114 9.88 -3.52 19.70
C LYS A 1114 9.24 -4.88 19.92
N LYS A 1115 8.11 -5.17 19.26
CA LYS A 1115 7.40 -6.47 19.35
C LYS A 1115 6.92 -6.86 17.96
N PHE A 1116 7.19 -8.10 17.54
CA PHE A 1116 6.79 -8.61 16.23
C PHE A 1116 6.70 -10.14 16.23
N SER A 1117 6.02 -10.69 15.20
CA SER A 1117 5.88 -12.13 15.01
C SER A 1117 6.20 -12.53 13.57
N LEU A 1118 6.84 -13.69 13.39
CA LEU A 1118 7.25 -14.21 12.08
C LEU A 1118 6.90 -15.69 11.97
N ASP A 1119 6.44 -16.13 10.79
CA ASP A 1119 6.23 -17.56 10.50
C ASP A 1119 7.53 -18.17 9.94
N PHE A 1120 7.88 -19.36 10.41
CA PHE A 1120 9.02 -20.10 9.89
C PHE A 1120 8.81 -20.61 8.46
N THR A 1121 7.57 -20.71 7.97
CA THR A 1121 7.21 -21.06 6.58
C THR A 1121 7.90 -22.32 6.04
N GLY A 1122 8.03 -23.35 6.88
CA GLY A 1122 8.72 -24.59 6.53
C GLY A 1122 10.23 -24.59 6.75
N ARG A 1123 10.80 -23.49 7.23
CA ARG A 1123 12.24 -23.34 7.52
C ARG A 1123 12.52 -23.67 8.99
N ILE A 1124 13.78 -23.99 9.28
CA ILE A 1124 14.27 -24.21 10.65
C ILE A 1124 15.11 -23.05 11.18
N GLU A 1125 15.44 -22.05 10.35
CA GLU A 1125 16.21 -20.87 10.73
C GLU A 1125 15.53 -19.60 10.20
N LEU A 1126 15.39 -18.60 11.08
CA LEU A 1126 15.01 -17.24 10.73
C LEU A 1126 16.15 -16.28 11.10
N ARG A 1127 16.36 -15.26 10.25
CA ARG A 1127 17.30 -14.17 10.48
C ARG A 1127 16.57 -12.85 10.40
N VAL A 1128 16.64 -12.06 11.46
CA VAL A 1128 15.95 -10.78 11.57
C VAL A 1128 16.99 -9.68 11.84
N PRO A 1129 17.13 -8.69 10.94
CA PRO A 1129 18.04 -7.58 11.18
C PRO A 1129 17.50 -6.67 12.29
N LEU A 1130 18.34 -6.42 13.29
CA LEU A 1130 18.10 -5.52 14.41
C LEU A 1130 19.16 -4.41 14.45
N ARG A 1131 18.90 -3.39 15.25
CA ARG A 1131 19.82 -2.31 15.53
C ARG A 1131 19.88 -1.97 17.01
N ALA A 1132 21.06 -1.64 17.47
CA ALA A 1132 21.27 -1.02 18.77
C ALA A 1132 20.83 0.45 18.74
N THR A 1133 19.64 0.75 19.27
CA THR A 1133 19.08 2.11 19.33
C THR A 1133 19.31 2.80 20.67
N GLY A 1134 19.71 2.08 21.72
CA GLY A 1134 20.07 2.62 23.02
C GLY A 1134 21.21 1.83 23.67
N PHE A 1135 21.76 2.33 24.78
CA PHE A 1135 22.77 1.61 25.57
C PHE A 1135 22.13 1.00 26.81
N THR A 1136 22.74 -0.07 27.32
CA THR A 1136 22.25 -0.77 28.52
C THR A 1136 22.93 -0.22 29.77
N LEU A 1137 22.17 -0.08 30.87
CA LEU A 1137 22.71 0.21 32.20
C LEU A 1137 22.95 -1.08 33.00
N GLY A 1138 23.84 -1.03 33.99
CA GLY A 1138 24.06 -2.16 34.90
C GLY A 1138 24.61 -3.40 34.21
N GLN A 1139 23.97 -4.55 34.43
CA GLN A 1139 24.41 -5.85 33.89
C GLN A 1139 23.92 -6.12 32.45
N GLY A 1140 23.04 -5.28 31.89
CA GLY A 1140 22.38 -5.51 30.61
C GLY A 1140 20.87 -5.31 30.72
N GLU A 1141 20.17 -5.49 29.61
CA GLU A 1141 18.70 -5.48 29.55
C GLU A 1141 18.18 -6.85 29.11
N HIS A 1142 17.13 -7.32 29.77
CA HIS A 1142 16.46 -8.56 29.42
C HIS A 1142 15.56 -8.36 28.20
N TRP A 1143 15.42 -9.42 27.41
CA TRP A 1143 14.50 -9.49 26.28
C TRP A 1143 13.98 -10.92 26.10
N ALA A 1144 12.90 -11.08 25.34
CA ALA A 1144 12.16 -12.35 25.29
C ALA A 1144 11.92 -12.84 23.86
N VAL A 1145 12.01 -14.16 23.70
CA VAL A 1145 11.62 -14.88 22.50
C VAL A 1145 10.67 -16.00 22.91
N LEU A 1146 9.60 -16.17 22.16
CA LEU A 1146 8.68 -17.29 22.31
C LEU A 1146 8.46 -17.91 20.93
N VAL A 1147 8.62 -19.22 20.83
CA VAL A 1147 8.11 -19.99 19.68
C VAL A 1147 6.89 -20.75 20.15
N ARG A 1148 5.78 -20.65 19.41
CA ARG A 1148 4.57 -21.43 19.71
C ARG A 1148 3.94 -21.98 18.45
N ASN A 1149 3.20 -23.07 18.60
CA ASN A 1149 2.44 -23.65 17.51
C ASN A 1149 1.04 -23.04 17.43
N MET A 1150 0.71 -22.39 16.33
CA MET A 1150 -0.60 -21.76 16.09
C MET A 1150 -1.81 -22.73 16.14
N PHE A 1151 -1.58 -24.04 16.05
CA PHE A 1151 -2.63 -25.07 16.03
C PHE A 1151 -2.66 -25.94 17.28
N ASN A 1152 -1.63 -25.86 18.11
CA ASN A 1152 -1.46 -26.66 19.29
C ASN A 1152 -0.99 -25.74 20.42
N GLU A 1153 -1.95 -25.30 21.22
CA GLU A 1153 -1.76 -24.31 22.29
C GLU A 1153 -0.77 -24.78 23.35
N GLU A 1154 -0.67 -26.10 23.52
CA GLU A 1154 0.24 -26.74 24.46
C GLU A 1154 1.69 -26.74 23.97
N GLN A 1155 1.91 -26.63 22.65
CA GLN A 1155 3.26 -26.59 22.06
C GLN A 1155 3.81 -25.17 22.01
N ALA A 1156 4.66 -24.87 22.99
CA ALA A 1156 5.46 -23.67 23.04
C ALA A 1156 6.90 -23.99 23.45
N GLY A 1157 7.80 -23.03 23.23
CA GLY A 1157 9.19 -23.13 23.62
C GLY A 1157 9.79 -21.74 23.75
N THR A 1158 10.61 -21.56 24.78
CA THR A 1158 11.26 -20.29 25.09
C THR A 1158 12.66 -20.59 25.61
N PRO A 1159 13.71 -19.87 25.13
CA PRO A 1159 15.03 -19.97 25.73
C PRO A 1159 15.09 -19.29 27.12
N GLY A 1160 13.97 -18.79 27.64
CA GLY A 1160 13.90 -17.92 28.79
C GLY A 1160 14.22 -16.46 28.45
N LEU A 1161 14.39 -15.63 29.48
CA LEU A 1161 14.85 -14.25 29.30
C LEU A 1161 16.31 -14.25 28.86
N LEU A 1162 16.58 -13.59 27.75
CA LEU A 1162 17.89 -13.40 27.18
C LEU A 1162 18.43 -12.04 27.61
N LEU A 1163 19.75 -11.89 27.69
CA LEU A 1163 20.40 -10.65 28.10
C LEU A 1163 21.07 -9.99 26.89
N ALA A 1164 20.79 -8.70 26.68
CA ALA A 1164 21.49 -7.86 25.73
C ALA A 1164 22.44 -6.91 26.50
N GLN A 1165 23.64 -6.70 25.96
CA GLN A 1165 24.58 -5.71 26.45
C GLN A 1165 24.98 -4.80 25.29
N VAL A 1166 24.68 -3.52 25.43
CA VAL A 1166 24.99 -2.50 24.42
C VAL A 1166 25.78 -1.38 25.07
N SER A 1167 27.02 -1.15 24.62
CA SER A 1167 27.87 -0.07 25.11
C SER A 1167 27.57 1.26 24.42
N ALA A 1168 27.75 2.36 25.16
CA ALA A 1168 27.64 3.72 24.62
C ALA A 1168 28.82 4.11 23.69
N ASP A 1169 29.98 3.44 23.82
CA ASP A 1169 31.24 3.70 23.10
C ASP A 1169 31.46 2.80 21.86
#